data_AF-A0A3R6NGF1-F1
#
_entry.id   AF-A0A3R6NGF1-F1
#
_cell.length_a   1.000
_cell.length_b   1.000
_cell.length_c   1.000
_cell.angle_alpha   90.00
_cell.angle_beta   90.00
_cell.angle_gamma   90.00
#
_symmetry.space_group_name_H-M   'P 1'
#
loop_
_entity.id
_entity.type
_entity.pdbx_description
1 polymer ?
#
loop_
_entity_poly.entity_id
_entity_poly.type
_entity_poly.pdbx_seq_one_letter_code
_entity_poly.pdbx_strand_id
1 'polypeptide(L)'
;MSEGRQLIVTINNHPVFGALLVPYLAKEVSPGVLEAEEKATFTQESSLSAAEKKIISLAQCYEEKNLMKIYSKERTINAFLAKLSDPSRMAPVRTYIDRKQREIIELLRASVIPLYIRETATKLLYEHHRVFVSDSLAEAFFRFELDERVFRYSVNCEMEDRLVTLQKKKPVLVLCSRPAILVLGRDLLVFKRIEMPRLNPFLEKTFVEVPASETRRYLEKIVLPTMVRYPVSASGFDMVVEYRPCVAELSVTPSVLDRPLLQLRFCYGDKYFSPGEEMQRCYPRLEEEEGKPVIRYFKRNRHKEQDCVDRLSGYGFMQVGDMQFAASGCVSEYALVEWLHEHREELESHFALDISGSGNIYYVGDILLKQDIADMPDWFEIRITVQIGEFTFPFVRFRKHIMEGDRLFKLPDGKIALLPEEWFEKYGDLFSFSSEQEEKLRVRKMHLGLVDGLRENTGPAVSREYVKREDIPVPPRIRAALRPYQREGFTWMAHLAANGFGGCLADDMGLGKTLQTITLLQHLYDPSAPEVRQVEKTALPPVSIADKFGQFSLFGDEGDAMQSDFIVRTAVPEKVQASLVVVPASLLPNWKREIQRFSSLRVYEYAGEQRSREPWKKFDRYPVVLTTYGLLRRDIELLENYTFKYVILDESQNIKNPDSVSYHAVIRLKCDNRLVLTGTPIENSLKDLWAQFNFINPGLLGTLADFRNRFVNPIVKEGNERARQRLQQLISPFFLRRTKEQVAPELPALMEEVVYCDMPEEQQELYKKEKNTLRNSLLEEWHKNKIIALNGITRLRQLANHPGMILPEYTGSSGKMEQVLEAYETLLSEGHKVLIFSSFVTHLKLFAAEFEARGWKYALLTGSTVDRESEIARFSRDREVSAFFISLKAGGVGLNLTEADYVFILDPWWNPAAEMQAESRAHRIGQQKQVFVYRFITSGTIEEKIRQLQERKSALSDRFITENDPLEQLTDEEWKELI
;
A
#
# COMPACT_ATOMS: atom_id res chain seq x y z
N MET A 1 -47.93 -52.55 41.46
CA MET A 1 -48.04 -51.49 42.49
C MET A 1 -46.77 -51.57 43.33
N SER A 2 -45.70 -50.92 42.86
CA SER A 2 -44.49 -50.74 43.66
C SER A 2 -44.82 -49.81 44.83
N GLU A 3 -44.30 -50.13 46.01
CA GLU A 3 -44.59 -49.51 47.31
C GLU A 3 -44.88 -48.01 47.21
N GLY A 4 -46.05 -47.57 47.71
CA GLY A 4 -46.59 -46.20 47.61
C GLY A 4 -45.79 -45.15 48.38
N ARG A 5 -44.52 -44.97 48.00
CA ARG A 5 -43.64 -43.90 48.45
C ARG A 5 -43.76 -42.71 47.51
N GLN A 6 -43.91 -41.53 48.08
CA GLN A 6 -43.91 -40.26 47.35
C GLN A 6 -42.80 -39.36 47.87
N LEU A 7 -42.22 -38.54 46.98
CA LEU A 7 -41.28 -37.51 47.41
C LEU A 7 -42.05 -36.37 48.06
N ILE A 8 -41.62 -35.99 49.26
CA ILE A 8 -42.12 -34.79 49.95
C ILE A 8 -40.95 -33.87 50.27
N VAL A 9 -41.20 -32.57 50.35
CA VAL A 9 -40.21 -31.62 50.86
C VAL A 9 -40.63 -31.17 52.25
N THR A 10 -39.68 -31.13 53.17
CA THR A 10 -39.91 -30.71 54.55
C THR A 10 -39.09 -29.46 54.87
N ILE A 11 -39.66 -28.55 55.66
CA ILE A 11 -38.94 -27.42 56.25
C ILE A 11 -38.42 -27.88 57.61
N ASN A 12 -37.10 -28.06 57.68
CA ASN A 12 -36.39 -28.45 58.89
C ASN A 12 -35.63 -27.25 59.44
N ASN A 13 -35.74 -26.96 60.74
CA ASN A 13 -34.96 -25.89 61.35
C ASN A 13 -33.60 -26.42 61.82
N HIS A 14 -32.54 -26.03 61.10
CA HIS A 14 -31.18 -26.39 61.45
C HIS A 14 -30.63 -25.43 62.52
N PRO A 15 -29.96 -25.92 63.59
CA PRO A 15 -29.52 -25.08 64.72
C PRO A 15 -28.55 -23.97 64.30
N VAL A 16 -27.78 -24.15 63.23
CA VAL A 16 -26.80 -23.17 62.73
C VAL A 16 -27.26 -22.48 61.45
N PHE A 17 -28.01 -23.17 60.59
CA PHE A 17 -28.34 -22.67 59.24
C PHE A 17 -29.74 -22.06 59.16
N GLY A 18 -30.56 -22.21 60.20
CA GLY A 18 -31.97 -21.83 60.20
C GLY A 18 -32.81 -22.80 59.37
N ALA A 19 -33.94 -22.32 58.86
CA ALA A 19 -34.86 -23.15 58.08
C ALA A 19 -34.23 -23.59 56.74
N LEU A 20 -34.30 -24.89 56.49
CA LEU A 20 -33.80 -25.58 55.29
C LEU A 20 -34.89 -26.46 54.69
N LEU A 21 -35.00 -26.44 53.36
CA LEU A 21 -35.79 -27.40 52.60
C LEU A 21 -35.04 -28.72 52.50
N VAL A 22 -35.65 -29.83 52.91
CA VAL A 22 -35.03 -31.16 52.88
C VAL A 22 -36.01 -32.16 52.27
N PRO A 23 -35.65 -32.81 51.14
CA PRO A 23 -36.49 -33.82 50.51
C PRO A 23 -36.42 -35.17 51.25
N TYR A 24 -37.57 -35.79 51.47
CA TYR A 24 -37.73 -37.12 52.07
C TYR A 24 -38.60 -38.00 51.19
N LEU A 25 -38.33 -39.30 51.22
CA LEU A 25 -39.28 -40.31 50.74
C LEU A 25 -40.24 -40.61 51.89
N ALA A 26 -41.54 -40.46 51.62
CA ALA A 26 -42.57 -40.68 52.61
C ALA A 26 -43.60 -41.69 52.13
N LYS A 27 -44.11 -42.50 53.08
CA LYS A 27 -45.15 -43.50 52.85
C LYS A 27 -46.39 -43.12 53.63
N GLU A 28 -47.56 -43.32 53.02
CA GLU A 28 -48.82 -43.12 53.73
C GLU A 28 -49.10 -44.29 54.68
N VAL A 29 -49.25 -43.99 55.98
CA VAL A 29 -49.47 -45.00 57.04
C VAL A 29 -50.95 -45.10 57.41
N SER A 30 -51.67 -43.99 57.30
CA SER A 30 -53.14 -43.90 57.42
C SER A 30 -53.64 -42.72 56.60
N PRO A 31 -54.93 -42.64 56.22
CA PRO A 31 -55.45 -41.56 55.37
C PRO A 31 -55.08 -40.18 55.91
N GLY A 32 -54.27 -39.44 55.15
CA GLY A 32 -53.82 -38.08 55.52
C GLY A 32 -52.66 -38.02 56.55
N VAL A 33 -51.98 -39.14 56.80
CA VAL A 33 -50.78 -39.22 57.65
C VAL A 33 -49.63 -39.88 56.90
N LEU A 34 -48.57 -39.12 56.66
CA LEU A 34 -47.36 -39.55 55.96
C LEU A 34 -46.24 -39.81 56.96
N GLU A 35 -45.54 -40.93 56.85
CA GLU A 35 -44.31 -41.20 57.58
C GLU A 35 -43.10 -40.90 56.68
N ALA A 36 -42.26 -39.94 57.08
CA ALA A 36 -41.00 -39.61 56.42
C ALA A 36 -39.91 -40.61 56.84
N GLU A 37 -39.68 -41.62 55.99
CA GLU A 37 -38.80 -42.77 56.27
C GLU A 37 -37.32 -42.37 56.16
N GLU A 38 -36.89 -41.93 54.97
CA GLU A 38 -35.47 -41.68 54.65
C GLU A 38 -35.28 -40.38 53.85
N LYS A 39 -34.11 -39.74 54.01
CA LYS A 39 -33.72 -38.59 53.17
C LYS A 39 -33.51 -39.08 51.74
N ALA A 40 -34.11 -38.42 50.77
CA ALA A 40 -34.01 -38.85 49.37
C ALA A 40 -32.58 -38.66 48.84
N THR A 41 -32.00 -39.70 48.23
CA THR A 41 -30.68 -39.67 47.60
C THR A 41 -30.74 -40.25 46.18
N PHE A 42 -29.81 -39.83 45.30
CA PHE A 42 -29.78 -40.21 43.87
C PHE A 42 -29.75 -41.72 43.59
N THR A 43 -29.30 -42.52 44.56
CA THR A 43 -29.05 -43.95 44.42
C THR A 43 -30.31 -44.82 44.56
N GLN A 44 -31.46 -44.24 44.88
CA GLN A 44 -32.70 -44.98 45.12
C GLN A 44 -33.82 -44.43 44.22
N GLU A 45 -34.23 -45.25 43.25
CA GLU A 45 -35.48 -45.19 42.45
C GLU A 45 -35.43 -44.54 41.04
N SER A 46 -35.74 -45.38 40.04
CA SER A 46 -35.84 -45.06 38.60
C SER A 46 -37.12 -44.30 38.21
N SER A 47 -38.04 -44.07 39.15
CA SER A 47 -39.40 -43.53 38.91
C SER A 47 -39.58 -42.03 39.21
N LEU A 48 -38.54 -41.31 39.64
CA LEU A 48 -38.63 -39.87 39.96
C LEU A 48 -38.66 -38.98 38.71
N SER A 49 -39.53 -37.96 38.72
CA SER A 49 -39.64 -36.92 37.70
C SER A 49 -38.39 -36.03 37.62
N ALA A 50 -38.26 -35.28 36.52
CA ALA A 50 -37.14 -34.36 36.33
C ALA A 50 -37.09 -33.26 37.41
N ALA A 51 -38.24 -32.78 37.88
CA ALA A 51 -38.34 -31.79 38.95
C ALA A 51 -37.87 -32.37 40.30
N GLU A 52 -38.34 -33.57 40.64
CA GLU A 52 -37.95 -34.28 41.87
C GLU A 52 -36.44 -34.55 41.95
N LYS A 53 -35.86 -35.06 40.86
CA LYS A 53 -34.40 -35.28 40.75
C LYS A 53 -33.61 -33.98 40.93
N LYS A 54 -34.11 -32.87 40.37
CA LYS A 54 -33.47 -31.56 40.49
C LYS A 54 -33.60 -30.99 41.90
N ILE A 55 -34.72 -31.19 42.59
CA ILE A 55 -34.88 -30.79 44.00
C ILE A 55 -33.87 -31.54 44.88
N ILE A 56 -33.71 -32.85 44.68
CA ILE A 56 -32.73 -33.67 45.42
C ILE A 56 -31.30 -33.16 45.18
N SER A 57 -30.94 -32.89 43.92
CA SER A 57 -29.59 -32.38 43.60
C SER A 57 -29.31 -31.02 44.24
N LEU A 58 -30.28 -30.12 44.22
CA LEU A 58 -30.18 -28.80 44.82
C LEU A 58 -30.08 -28.87 46.34
N ALA A 59 -30.83 -29.78 46.98
CA ALA A 59 -30.80 -29.96 48.43
C ALA A 59 -29.46 -30.51 48.94
N GLN A 60 -28.87 -31.47 48.20
CA GLN A 60 -27.55 -32.02 48.51
C GLN A 60 -26.44 -30.96 48.49
N CYS A 61 -26.57 -29.92 47.65
CA CYS A 61 -25.58 -28.85 47.55
C CYS A 61 -25.34 -28.10 48.87
N TYR A 62 -26.35 -28.03 49.74
CA TYR A 62 -26.25 -27.36 51.04
C TYR A 62 -26.27 -28.29 52.25
N GLU A 63 -25.99 -29.58 52.04
CA GLU A 63 -25.67 -30.46 53.17
C GLU A 63 -24.36 -30.05 53.85
N GLU A 64 -24.27 -30.30 55.15
CA GLU A 64 -23.13 -29.92 55.99
C GLU A 64 -21.78 -30.36 55.39
N LYS A 65 -21.71 -31.60 54.88
CA LYS A 65 -20.50 -32.17 54.27
C LYS A 65 -20.07 -31.41 53.01
N ASN A 66 -21.02 -31.01 52.17
CA ASN A 66 -20.73 -30.36 50.90
C ASN A 66 -20.43 -28.87 51.10
N LEU A 67 -21.13 -28.21 52.01
CA LEU A 67 -20.80 -26.84 52.41
C LEU A 67 -19.42 -26.75 53.06
N MET A 68 -19.06 -27.72 53.91
CA MET A 68 -17.74 -27.79 54.53
C MET A 68 -16.63 -27.90 53.47
N LYS A 69 -16.80 -28.73 52.43
CA LYS A 69 -15.82 -28.86 51.33
C LYS A 69 -15.61 -27.56 50.55
N ILE A 70 -16.67 -26.76 50.38
CA ILE A 70 -16.63 -25.54 49.57
C ILE A 70 -16.09 -24.35 50.39
N TYR A 71 -16.53 -24.20 51.64
CA TYR A 71 -16.31 -22.99 52.44
C TYR A 71 -15.31 -23.16 53.59
N SER A 72 -14.73 -24.34 53.79
CA SER A 72 -13.84 -24.61 54.93
C SER A 72 -12.72 -25.61 54.61
N LYS A 73 -11.58 -25.46 55.31
CA LYS A 73 -10.45 -26.40 55.29
C LYS A 73 -10.48 -27.39 56.47
N GLU A 74 -11.51 -27.32 57.31
CA GLU A 74 -11.65 -28.17 58.49
C GLU A 74 -11.88 -29.64 58.11
N ARG A 75 -11.37 -30.54 58.94
CA ARG A 75 -11.49 -32.00 58.73
C ARG A 75 -12.77 -32.60 59.34
N THR A 76 -13.48 -31.85 60.21
CA THR A 76 -14.70 -32.33 60.89
C THR A 76 -15.85 -31.32 60.79
N ILE A 77 -17.07 -31.84 60.65
CA ILE A 77 -18.30 -31.03 60.52
C ILE A 77 -18.53 -30.16 61.76
N ASN A 78 -18.30 -30.70 62.96
CA ASN A 78 -18.51 -29.96 64.21
C ASN A 78 -17.59 -28.72 64.32
N ALA A 79 -16.33 -28.82 63.88
CA ALA A 79 -15.40 -27.69 63.87
C ALA A 79 -15.81 -26.61 62.85
N PHE A 80 -16.34 -27.04 61.70
CA PHE A 80 -16.92 -26.15 60.69
C PHE A 80 -18.16 -25.41 61.23
N LEU A 81 -19.11 -26.12 61.83
CA LEU A 81 -20.33 -25.54 62.39
C LEU A 81 -20.04 -24.56 63.54
N ALA A 82 -19.08 -24.88 64.42
CA ALA A 82 -18.67 -23.99 65.51
C ALA A 82 -18.15 -22.63 65.01
N LYS A 83 -17.39 -22.62 63.90
CA LYS A 83 -16.86 -21.39 63.29
C LYS A 83 -17.93 -20.52 62.61
N LEU A 84 -19.05 -21.12 62.21
CA LEU A 84 -20.19 -20.41 61.61
C LEU A 84 -21.14 -19.78 62.62
N SER A 85 -20.83 -19.89 63.91
CA SER A 85 -21.51 -19.13 64.97
C SER A 85 -21.29 -17.62 64.84
N ASP A 86 -20.24 -17.19 64.12
CA ASP A 86 -20.00 -15.78 63.78
C ASP A 86 -20.90 -15.33 62.60
N PRO A 87 -21.78 -14.32 62.79
CA PRO A 87 -22.68 -13.83 61.75
C PRO A 87 -21.99 -13.38 60.46
N SER A 88 -20.76 -12.86 60.56
CA SER A 88 -20.00 -12.37 59.40
C SER A 88 -19.56 -13.50 58.47
N ARG A 89 -19.21 -14.66 59.05
CA ARG A 89 -18.78 -15.86 58.31
C ARG A 89 -19.95 -16.68 57.80
N MET A 90 -21.12 -16.57 58.44
CA MET A 90 -22.33 -17.24 57.98
C MET A 90 -22.97 -16.53 56.77
N ALA A 91 -22.82 -15.22 56.62
CA ALA A 91 -23.49 -14.46 55.55
C ALA A 91 -23.22 -14.99 54.10
N PRO A 92 -21.98 -15.32 53.70
CA PRO A 92 -21.72 -15.90 52.37
C PRO A 92 -22.33 -17.29 52.18
N VAL A 93 -22.23 -18.14 53.22
CA VAL A 93 -22.81 -19.50 53.22
C VAL A 93 -24.33 -19.41 53.09
N ARG A 94 -24.97 -18.52 53.87
CA ARG A 94 -26.42 -18.29 53.81
C ARG A 94 -26.87 -17.80 52.44
N THR A 95 -26.11 -16.91 51.80
CA THR A 95 -26.42 -16.40 50.47
C THR A 95 -26.42 -17.52 49.42
N TYR A 96 -25.48 -18.46 49.53
CA TYR A 96 -25.44 -19.64 48.67
C TYR A 96 -26.64 -20.57 48.89
N ILE A 97 -26.99 -20.83 50.15
CA ILE A 97 -28.16 -21.63 50.53
C ILE A 97 -29.44 -20.98 50.00
N ASP A 98 -29.63 -19.68 50.22
CA ASP A 98 -30.81 -18.92 49.75
C ASP A 98 -30.95 -18.99 48.23
N ARG A 99 -29.84 -18.94 47.46
CA ARG A 99 -29.89 -19.12 46.00
C ARG A 99 -30.44 -20.51 45.63
N LYS A 100 -29.97 -21.57 46.28
CA LYS A 100 -30.40 -22.95 45.98
C LYS A 100 -31.83 -23.24 46.46
N GLN A 101 -32.22 -22.72 47.61
CA GLN A 101 -33.60 -22.83 48.10
C GLN A 101 -34.60 -22.09 47.20
N ARG A 102 -34.23 -20.94 46.62
CA ARG A 102 -35.07 -20.27 45.61
C ARG A 102 -35.32 -21.13 44.39
N GLU A 103 -34.28 -21.78 43.86
CA GLU A 103 -34.43 -22.73 42.74
C GLU A 103 -35.37 -23.88 43.11
N ILE A 104 -35.30 -24.41 44.34
CA ILE A 104 -36.22 -25.45 44.84
C ILE A 104 -37.65 -24.92 44.94
N ILE A 105 -37.86 -23.71 45.46
CA ILE A 105 -39.20 -23.11 45.64
C ILE A 105 -39.87 -22.85 44.28
N GLU A 106 -39.14 -22.40 43.28
CA GLU A 106 -39.67 -22.29 41.91
C GLU A 106 -40.10 -23.65 41.34
N LEU A 107 -39.34 -24.71 41.62
CA LEU A 107 -39.74 -26.07 41.24
C LEU A 107 -40.97 -26.56 42.01
N LEU A 108 -41.08 -26.24 43.30
CA LEU A 108 -42.25 -26.57 44.13
C LEU A 108 -43.51 -25.82 43.68
N ARG A 109 -43.38 -24.58 43.19
CA ARG A 109 -44.50 -23.83 42.61
C ARG A 109 -44.94 -24.40 41.26
N ALA A 110 -44.01 -24.94 40.47
CA ALA A 110 -44.29 -25.54 39.18
C ALA A 110 -44.70 -27.02 39.23
N SER A 111 -44.70 -27.66 40.42
CA SER A 111 -44.95 -29.11 40.57
C SER A 111 -45.92 -29.41 41.72
N VAL A 112 -46.54 -30.59 41.71
CA VAL A 112 -47.53 -31.00 42.72
C VAL A 112 -46.87 -31.64 43.96
N ILE A 113 -45.60 -31.32 44.23
CA ILE A 113 -44.84 -31.93 45.33
C ILE A 113 -45.25 -31.27 46.66
N PRO A 114 -45.71 -32.04 47.65
CA PRO A 114 -46.22 -31.46 48.88
C PRO A 114 -45.09 -30.98 49.81
N LEU A 115 -45.31 -29.83 50.44
CA LEU A 115 -44.40 -29.18 51.38
C LEU A 115 -44.97 -29.28 52.80
N TYR A 116 -44.14 -29.68 53.78
CA TYR A 116 -44.54 -29.81 55.18
C TYR A 116 -43.57 -29.09 56.13
N ILE A 117 -44.06 -28.56 57.25
CA ILE A 117 -43.22 -28.15 58.37
C ILE A 117 -42.96 -29.39 59.24
N ARG A 118 -41.71 -29.68 59.54
CA ARG A 118 -41.34 -30.83 60.39
C ARG A 118 -40.63 -30.35 61.65
N GLU A 119 -41.27 -30.58 62.79
CA GLU A 119 -40.66 -30.35 64.10
C GLU A 119 -39.64 -31.46 64.42
N THR A 120 -38.57 -31.12 65.12
CA THR A 120 -37.41 -31.98 65.32
C THR A 120 -37.81 -33.36 65.91
N ALA A 121 -37.41 -34.42 65.20
CA ALA A 121 -37.55 -35.84 65.55
C ALA A 121 -38.91 -36.54 65.31
N THR A 122 -39.96 -35.87 64.83
CA THR A 122 -41.19 -36.58 64.44
C THR A 122 -41.02 -37.23 63.05
N LYS A 123 -41.41 -38.51 62.93
CA LYS A 123 -41.48 -39.21 61.63
C LYS A 123 -42.82 -39.03 60.94
N LEU A 124 -43.89 -38.85 61.71
CA LEU A 124 -45.25 -38.69 61.22
C LEU A 124 -45.55 -37.23 60.88
N LEU A 125 -46.13 -37.01 59.71
CA LEU A 125 -46.58 -35.73 59.17
C LEU A 125 -48.09 -35.81 58.94
N TYR A 126 -48.81 -34.93 59.61
CA TYR A 126 -50.26 -34.82 59.50
C TYR A 126 -50.63 -33.68 58.55
N GLU A 127 -51.86 -33.66 58.05
CA GLU A 127 -52.34 -32.60 57.14
C GLU A 127 -52.18 -31.19 57.72
N HIS A 128 -52.27 -31.01 59.04
CA HIS A 128 -52.08 -29.70 59.67
C HIS A 128 -50.62 -29.18 59.64
N HIS A 129 -49.65 -30.03 59.30
CA HIS A 129 -48.25 -29.66 59.05
C HIS A 129 -48.01 -29.20 57.60
N ARG A 130 -48.99 -29.35 56.70
CA ARG A 130 -48.85 -29.02 55.29
C ARG A 130 -48.78 -27.51 55.09
N VAL A 131 -47.87 -27.09 54.21
CA VAL A 131 -47.70 -25.71 53.77
C VAL A 131 -48.27 -25.57 52.37
N PHE A 132 -49.14 -24.57 52.18
CA PHE A 132 -49.71 -24.20 50.90
C PHE A 132 -48.73 -23.32 50.14
N VAL A 133 -48.28 -23.81 48.99
CA VAL A 133 -47.42 -23.08 48.06
C VAL A 133 -48.32 -22.29 47.12
N SER A 134 -48.18 -20.97 47.10
CA SER A 134 -48.97 -20.11 46.21
C SER A 134 -48.31 -19.99 44.83
N ASP A 135 -49.13 -20.04 43.78
CA ASP A 135 -48.67 -19.88 42.39
C ASP A 135 -48.32 -18.42 42.05
N SER A 136 -48.84 -17.47 42.82
CA SER A 136 -48.63 -16.04 42.61
C SER A 136 -47.57 -15.44 43.53
N LEU A 137 -46.84 -14.45 43.01
CA LEU A 137 -45.81 -13.72 43.77
C LEU A 137 -46.43 -12.53 44.52
N ALA A 138 -46.06 -12.38 45.78
CA ALA A 138 -46.46 -11.23 46.59
C ALA A 138 -45.64 -9.97 46.23
N GLU A 139 -46.31 -8.82 46.16
CA GLU A 139 -45.69 -7.51 45.98
C GLU A 139 -45.92 -6.63 47.22
N ALA A 140 -44.89 -5.89 47.62
CA ALA A 140 -44.94 -5.03 48.79
C ALA A 140 -45.03 -3.56 48.37
N PHE A 141 -46.02 -2.86 48.91
CA PHE A 141 -46.33 -1.46 48.68
C PHE A 141 -46.10 -0.67 49.97
N PHE A 142 -45.27 0.36 49.89
CA PHE A 142 -45.00 1.22 51.04
C PHE A 142 -45.96 2.42 51.03
N ARG A 143 -46.53 2.73 52.18
CA ARG A 143 -47.38 3.91 52.37
C ARG A 143 -46.77 4.79 53.44
N PHE A 144 -46.55 6.06 53.09
CA PHE A 144 -45.97 7.08 53.96
C PHE A 144 -47.02 8.15 54.26
N GLU A 145 -47.17 8.54 55.52
CA GLU A 145 -48.14 9.54 55.95
C GLU A 145 -47.43 10.55 56.85
N LEU A 146 -47.56 11.84 56.50
CA LEU A 146 -47.06 12.95 57.30
C LEU A 146 -48.24 13.78 57.81
N ASP A 147 -48.29 13.96 59.12
CA ASP A 147 -49.23 14.84 59.81
C ASP A 147 -48.43 15.87 60.64
N GLU A 148 -49.09 16.87 61.23
CA GLU A 148 -48.42 17.97 61.97
C GLU A 148 -47.56 17.49 63.15
N ARG A 149 -47.85 16.31 63.70
CA ARG A 149 -47.20 15.77 64.90
C ARG A 149 -46.32 14.55 64.65
N VAL A 150 -46.64 13.73 63.65
CA VAL A 150 -46.01 12.42 63.45
C VAL A 150 -45.81 12.08 61.98
N PHE A 151 -44.75 11.32 61.70
CA PHE A 151 -44.51 10.65 60.43
C PHE A 151 -44.74 9.14 60.61
N ARG A 152 -45.61 8.55 59.79
CA ARG A 152 -45.96 7.13 59.83
C ARG A 152 -45.60 6.45 58.54
N TYR A 153 -45.12 5.21 58.62
CA TYR A 153 -45.00 4.36 57.45
C TYR A 153 -45.47 2.93 57.69
N SER A 154 -46.10 2.35 56.68
CA SER A 154 -46.66 1.00 56.68
C SER A 154 -46.29 0.26 55.38
N VAL A 155 -46.36 -1.07 55.44
CA VAL A 155 -46.16 -1.95 54.29
C VAL A 155 -47.42 -2.76 54.08
N ASN A 156 -48.01 -2.62 52.91
CA ASN A 156 -49.11 -3.46 52.45
C ASN A 156 -48.54 -4.51 51.50
N CYS A 157 -48.96 -5.75 51.66
CA CYS A 157 -48.57 -6.84 50.76
C CYS A 157 -49.79 -7.29 49.98
N GLU A 158 -49.64 -7.43 48.67
CA GLU A 158 -50.72 -7.84 47.78
C GLU A 158 -50.31 -9.06 46.97
N MET A 159 -51.25 -9.98 46.79
CA MET A 159 -51.11 -11.18 45.98
C MET A 159 -52.46 -11.42 45.29
N GLU A 160 -52.48 -11.47 43.96
CA GLU A 160 -53.72 -11.61 43.16
C GLU A 160 -54.81 -10.59 43.52
N ASP A 161 -54.43 -9.31 43.64
CA ASP A 161 -55.30 -8.19 44.01
C ASP A 161 -55.99 -8.34 45.39
N ARG A 162 -55.43 -9.20 46.26
CA ARG A 162 -55.86 -9.39 47.65
C ARG A 162 -54.78 -8.99 48.64
N LEU A 163 -55.18 -8.25 49.67
CA LEU A 163 -54.28 -7.85 50.76
C LEU A 163 -53.90 -9.05 51.64
N VAL A 164 -52.60 -9.28 51.77
CA VAL A 164 -52.01 -10.29 52.64
C VAL A 164 -51.69 -9.67 53.99
N THR A 165 -52.36 -10.12 55.05
CA THR A 165 -52.10 -9.68 56.42
C THR A 165 -50.89 -10.40 57.00
N LEU A 166 -49.84 -9.64 57.36
CA LEU A 166 -48.60 -10.17 57.92
C LEU A 166 -48.66 -10.43 59.43
N GLN A 167 -49.59 -9.78 60.14
CA GLN A 167 -49.65 -9.80 61.60
C GLN A 167 -50.41 -11.02 62.15
N LYS A 168 -50.07 -11.42 63.39
CA LYS A 168 -50.81 -12.40 64.23
C LYS A 168 -50.94 -13.84 63.69
N LYS A 169 -50.27 -14.20 62.60
CA LYS A 169 -50.17 -15.59 62.12
C LYS A 169 -48.85 -16.22 62.62
N LYS A 170 -48.94 -17.24 63.48
CA LYS A 170 -47.79 -18.06 63.93
C LYS A 170 -47.97 -19.50 63.44
N PRO A 171 -46.89 -20.23 63.10
CA PRO A 171 -45.48 -19.84 63.13
C PRO A 171 -45.07 -18.92 61.96
N VAL A 172 -43.98 -18.15 62.15
CA VAL A 172 -43.32 -17.37 61.09
C VAL A 172 -41.95 -18.00 60.84
N LEU A 173 -41.74 -18.60 59.67
CA LEU A 173 -40.47 -19.24 59.31
C LEU A 173 -39.85 -18.54 58.11
N VAL A 174 -38.68 -17.95 58.28
CA VAL A 174 -37.95 -17.27 57.19
C VAL A 174 -37.08 -18.27 56.43
N LEU A 175 -37.40 -18.48 55.15
CA LEU A 175 -36.68 -19.39 54.25
C LEU A 175 -35.61 -18.69 53.41
N CYS A 176 -35.81 -17.44 53.01
CA CYS A 176 -34.81 -16.65 52.26
C CYS A 176 -34.92 -15.18 52.66
N SER A 177 -33.78 -14.49 52.74
CA SER A 177 -33.75 -13.07 53.13
C SER A 177 -33.84 -12.10 51.95
N ARG A 178 -33.37 -12.51 50.76
CA ARG A 178 -33.27 -11.67 49.55
C ARG A 178 -33.51 -12.47 48.24
N PRO A 179 -34.64 -12.28 47.55
CA PRO A 179 -35.88 -11.68 48.05
C PRO A 179 -36.46 -12.49 49.22
N ALA A 180 -37.35 -11.86 49.97
CA ALA A 180 -38.02 -12.43 51.12
C ALA A 180 -38.88 -13.64 50.71
N ILE A 181 -38.61 -14.79 51.34
CA ILE A 181 -39.51 -15.94 51.29
C ILE A 181 -39.75 -16.42 52.72
N LEU A 182 -41.01 -16.44 53.15
CA LEU A 182 -41.40 -16.93 54.47
C LEU A 182 -42.63 -17.83 54.42
N VAL A 183 -42.75 -18.68 55.42
CA VAL A 183 -44.01 -19.35 55.75
C VAL A 183 -44.69 -18.55 56.87
N LEU A 184 -45.94 -18.16 56.63
CA LEU A 184 -46.78 -17.41 57.56
C LEU A 184 -48.00 -18.26 57.92
N GLY A 185 -48.01 -18.87 59.11
CA GLY A 185 -49.01 -19.86 59.47
C GLY A 185 -48.83 -21.14 58.64
N ARG A 186 -49.65 -21.30 57.59
CA ARG A 186 -49.56 -22.41 56.63
C ARG A 186 -49.31 -21.96 55.19
N ASP A 187 -49.18 -20.66 54.95
CA ASP A 187 -49.03 -20.11 53.60
C ASP A 187 -47.56 -19.79 53.32
N LEU A 188 -47.00 -20.31 52.22
CA LEU A 188 -45.67 -19.92 51.72
C LEU A 188 -45.79 -18.65 50.87
N LEU A 189 -45.26 -17.55 51.36
CA LEU A 189 -45.24 -16.26 50.68
C LEU A 189 -43.88 -16.04 50.01
N VAL A 190 -43.91 -15.88 48.67
CA VAL A 190 -42.73 -15.59 47.85
C VAL A 190 -42.84 -14.16 47.33
N PHE A 191 -41.94 -13.29 47.74
CA PHE A 191 -41.99 -11.88 47.34
C PHE A 191 -41.16 -11.59 46.09
N LYS A 192 -41.63 -10.66 45.26
CA LYS A 192 -40.92 -10.26 44.02
C LYS A 192 -39.55 -9.62 44.28
N ARG A 193 -39.46 -8.68 45.24
CA ARG A 193 -38.28 -7.79 45.39
C ARG A 193 -37.87 -7.46 46.82
N ILE A 194 -38.78 -7.56 47.81
CA ILE A 194 -38.52 -7.03 49.17
C ILE A 194 -37.57 -7.92 49.96
N GLU A 195 -36.73 -7.32 50.79
CA GLU A 195 -35.82 -8.04 51.70
C GLU A 195 -36.45 -8.23 53.08
N MET A 196 -36.16 -9.34 53.75
CA MET A 196 -36.71 -9.65 55.08
C MET A 196 -36.52 -8.56 56.13
N PRO A 197 -35.33 -7.91 56.27
CA PRO A 197 -35.15 -6.85 57.27
C PRO A 197 -36.14 -5.69 57.15
N ARG A 198 -36.68 -5.43 55.96
CA ARG A 198 -37.70 -4.37 55.74
C ARG A 198 -39.12 -4.82 56.11
N LEU A 199 -39.37 -6.12 56.14
CA LEU A 199 -40.64 -6.72 56.58
C LEU A 199 -40.67 -7.01 58.08
N ASN A 200 -39.52 -7.27 58.71
CA ASN A 200 -39.42 -7.66 60.12
C ASN A 200 -40.26 -6.78 61.09
N PRO A 201 -40.24 -5.43 61.01
CA PRO A 201 -41.03 -4.60 61.93
C PRO A 201 -42.55 -4.83 61.79
N PHE A 202 -43.01 -5.23 60.61
CA PHE A 202 -44.43 -5.35 60.26
C PHE A 202 -45.01 -6.74 60.50
N LEU A 203 -44.18 -7.70 60.93
CA LEU A 203 -44.66 -9.00 61.41
C LEU A 203 -45.42 -8.84 62.75
N GLU A 204 -45.03 -7.85 63.55
CA GLU A 204 -45.65 -7.57 64.85
C GLU A 204 -46.49 -6.28 64.84
N LYS A 205 -46.07 -5.26 64.09
CA LYS A 205 -46.72 -3.93 64.07
C LYS A 205 -47.47 -3.70 62.74
N THR A 206 -48.49 -2.85 62.76
CA THR A 206 -49.20 -2.42 61.54
C THR A 206 -48.54 -1.22 60.87
N PHE A 207 -47.91 -0.34 61.65
CA PHE A 207 -47.15 0.81 61.17
C PHE A 207 -46.00 1.14 62.13
N VAL A 208 -45.04 1.93 61.66
CA VAL A 208 -43.99 2.55 62.47
C VAL A 208 -44.26 4.04 62.52
N GLU A 209 -44.28 4.61 63.72
CA GLU A 209 -44.55 6.04 63.99
C GLU A 209 -43.33 6.70 64.61
N VAL A 210 -42.99 7.90 64.14
CA VAL A 210 -41.90 8.73 64.67
C VAL A 210 -42.32 10.20 64.76
N PRO A 211 -41.70 11.01 65.64
CA PRO A 211 -42.01 12.43 65.76
C PRO A 211 -41.76 13.20 64.45
N ALA A 212 -42.62 14.17 64.14
CA ALA A 212 -42.50 14.98 62.91
C ALA A 212 -41.17 15.76 62.83
N SER A 213 -40.49 16.03 63.95
CA SER A 213 -39.16 16.65 63.97
C SER A 213 -38.07 15.81 63.27
N GLU A 214 -38.26 14.50 63.16
CA GLU A 214 -37.32 13.59 62.49
C GLU A 214 -37.68 13.30 61.02
N THR A 215 -38.72 13.94 60.48
CA THR A 215 -39.26 13.67 59.13
C THR A 215 -38.18 13.71 58.06
N ARG A 216 -37.34 14.73 58.02
CA ARG A 216 -36.28 14.87 57.00
C ARG A 216 -35.31 13.68 56.98
N ARG A 217 -34.90 13.20 58.16
CA ARG A 217 -34.04 12.02 58.30
C ARG A 217 -34.71 10.76 57.75
N TYR A 218 -36.02 10.62 57.95
CA TYR A 218 -36.79 9.47 57.46
C TYR A 218 -37.09 9.56 55.96
N LEU A 219 -37.34 10.76 55.43
CA LEU A 219 -37.43 10.99 53.98
C LEU A 219 -36.14 10.55 53.28
N GLU A 220 -34.98 11.00 53.78
CA GLU A 220 -33.68 10.68 53.19
C GLU A 220 -33.26 9.21 53.37
N LYS A 221 -33.42 8.63 54.57
CA LYS A 221 -32.92 7.28 54.88
C LYS A 221 -33.90 6.16 54.57
N ILE A 222 -35.21 6.45 54.51
CA ILE A 222 -36.25 5.43 54.30
C ILE A 222 -37.02 5.68 53.03
N VAL A 223 -37.59 6.87 52.80
CA VAL A 223 -38.47 7.11 51.64
C VAL A 223 -37.71 7.06 50.33
N LEU A 224 -36.65 7.86 50.15
CA LEU A 224 -35.88 7.90 48.89
C LEU A 224 -35.33 6.52 48.50
N PRO A 225 -34.65 5.74 49.38
CA PRO A 225 -34.14 4.42 49.00
C PRO A 225 -35.25 3.39 48.75
N THR A 226 -36.44 3.60 49.31
CA THR A 226 -37.60 2.73 49.06
C THR A 226 -38.22 3.02 47.71
N MET A 227 -38.38 4.30 47.34
CA MET A 227 -38.88 4.73 46.01
C MET A 227 -38.07 4.14 44.85
N VAL A 228 -36.75 4.09 45.01
CA VAL A 228 -35.81 3.55 44.02
C VAL A 228 -36.12 2.08 43.65
N ARG A 229 -36.66 1.29 44.59
CA ARG A 229 -36.82 -0.18 44.43
C ARG A 229 -38.28 -0.66 44.46
N TYR A 230 -39.16 0.04 45.16
CA TYR A 230 -40.52 -0.41 45.50
C TYR A 230 -41.58 0.62 45.10
N PRO A 231 -42.82 0.19 44.83
CA PRO A 231 -43.94 1.11 44.71
C PRO A 231 -44.21 1.80 46.06
N VAL A 232 -44.41 3.11 46.01
CA VAL A 232 -44.73 3.93 47.19
C VAL A 232 -45.98 4.76 46.95
N SER A 233 -46.68 5.07 48.03
CA SER A 233 -47.72 6.10 48.09
C SER A 233 -47.44 7.02 49.26
N ALA A 234 -47.79 8.29 49.13
CA ALA A 234 -47.63 9.28 50.18
C ALA A 234 -48.89 10.12 50.37
N SER A 235 -49.10 10.55 51.61
CA SER A 235 -50.13 11.50 52.03
C SER A 235 -49.49 12.52 52.98
N GLY A 236 -49.75 13.81 52.76
CA GLY A 236 -49.21 14.89 53.59
C GLY A 236 -47.90 15.53 53.09
N PHE A 237 -47.30 15.01 52.01
CA PHE A 237 -46.22 15.66 51.26
C PHE A 237 -46.26 15.25 49.79
N ASP A 238 -45.79 16.13 48.89
CA ASP A 238 -45.97 15.96 47.45
C ASP A 238 -44.86 15.12 46.80
N MET A 239 -45.28 14.23 45.90
CA MET A 239 -44.40 13.45 45.04
C MET A 239 -44.66 13.79 43.58
N VAL A 240 -43.75 14.53 42.95
CA VAL A 240 -43.93 15.08 41.59
C VAL A 240 -43.06 14.32 40.59
N VAL A 241 -43.67 13.86 39.51
CA VAL A 241 -42.94 13.27 38.38
C VAL A 241 -42.35 14.39 37.52
N GLU A 242 -41.04 14.37 37.33
CA GLU A 242 -40.32 15.29 36.47
C GLU A 242 -40.04 14.61 35.12
N TYR A 243 -40.43 15.26 34.01
CA TYR A 243 -40.05 14.79 32.68
C TYR A 243 -38.67 15.33 32.31
N ARG A 244 -37.75 14.42 31.98
CA ARG A 244 -36.41 14.76 31.47
C ARG A 244 -36.19 14.11 30.11
N PRO A 245 -35.82 14.86 29.07
CA PRO A 245 -35.51 14.27 27.77
C PRO A 245 -34.26 13.40 27.89
N CYS A 246 -34.29 12.25 27.21
CA CYS A 246 -33.12 11.39 27.06
C CYS A 246 -32.30 11.89 25.86
N VAL A 247 -31.08 12.35 26.12
CA VAL A 247 -30.10 12.74 25.10
C VAL A 247 -29.00 11.68 25.07
N ALA A 248 -28.77 11.09 23.90
CA ALA A 248 -27.71 10.10 23.70
C ALA A 248 -26.45 10.83 23.22
N GLU A 249 -25.39 10.80 24.02
CA GLU A 249 -24.11 11.45 23.73
C GLU A 249 -23.08 10.43 23.25
N LEU A 250 -22.41 10.75 22.14
CA LEU A 250 -21.32 9.96 21.57
C LEU A 250 -19.99 10.72 21.64
N SER A 251 -18.95 10.07 22.16
CA SER A 251 -17.58 10.59 22.22
C SER A 251 -16.56 9.55 21.78
N VAL A 252 -15.39 9.97 21.30
CA VAL A 252 -14.27 9.05 20.96
C VAL A 252 -13.28 9.02 22.12
N THR A 253 -12.89 7.82 22.54
CA THR A 253 -11.90 7.62 23.61
C THR A 253 -10.87 6.58 23.22
N PRO A 254 -9.58 6.77 23.53
CA PRO A 254 -8.58 5.73 23.31
C PRO A 254 -8.77 4.57 24.30
N SER A 255 -8.57 3.35 23.82
CA SER A 255 -8.49 2.15 24.66
C SER A 255 -7.11 2.03 25.34
N VAL A 256 -6.98 1.09 26.27
CA VAL A 256 -5.70 0.75 26.94
C VAL A 256 -4.62 0.29 25.93
N LEU A 257 -5.00 -0.08 24.71
CA LEU A 257 -4.10 -0.47 23.61
C LEU A 257 -4.01 0.61 22.52
N ASP A 258 -4.33 1.88 22.82
CA ASP A 258 -4.37 3.02 21.89
C ASP A 258 -5.26 2.83 20.66
N ARG A 259 -6.20 1.87 20.70
CA ARG A 259 -7.26 1.76 19.69
C ARG A 259 -8.41 2.70 19.99
N PRO A 260 -8.97 3.40 19.00
CA PRO A 260 -10.09 4.30 19.22
C PRO A 260 -11.37 3.49 19.55
N LEU A 261 -12.09 3.89 20.59
CA LEU A 261 -13.37 3.32 21.00
C LEU A 261 -14.44 4.42 21.00
N LEU A 262 -15.63 4.07 20.53
CA LEU A 262 -16.79 4.95 20.61
C LEU A 262 -17.44 4.78 21.99
N GLN A 263 -17.64 5.86 22.71
CA GLN A 263 -18.26 5.88 24.02
C GLN A 263 -19.68 6.47 23.92
N LEU A 264 -20.68 5.72 24.39
CA LEU A 264 -22.08 6.14 24.45
C LEU A 264 -22.50 6.42 25.90
N ARG A 265 -23.12 7.56 26.14
CA ARG A 265 -23.73 7.95 27.44
C ARG A 265 -25.14 8.48 27.24
N PHE A 266 -26.01 8.29 28.23
CA PHE A 266 -27.35 8.86 28.22
C PHE A 266 -27.49 9.96 29.28
N CYS A 267 -27.78 11.17 28.83
CA CYS A 267 -27.97 12.34 29.66
C CYS A 267 -29.47 12.60 29.92
N TYR A 268 -29.83 12.81 31.20
CA TYR A 268 -31.16 13.19 31.67
C TYR A 268 -31.04 14.42 32.60
N GLY A 269 -30.89 15.60 32.00
CA GLY A 269 -30.64 16.84 32.73
C GLY A 269 -29.22 16.88 33.27
N ASP A 270 -29.04 16.74 34.59
CA ASP A 270 -27.74 16.78 35.28
C ASP A 270 -27.16 15.38 35.59
N LYS A 271 -27.82 14.30 35.15
CA LYS A 271 -27.40 12.91 35.41
C LYS A 271 -27.03 12.17 34.14
N TYR A 272 -25.95 11.40 34.22
CA TYR A 272 -25.43 10.55 33.15
C TYR A 272 -25.58 9.08 33.53
N PHE A 273 -25.96 8.26 32.56
CA PHE A 273 -26.10 6.81 32.73
C PHE A 273 -25.35 6.07 31.62
N SER A 274 -24.80 4.89 31.95
CA SER A 274 -24.28 3.98 30.93
C SER A 274 -25.38 3.08 30.36
N PRO A 275 -25.24 2.60 29.11
CA PRO A 275 -26.09 1.55 28.55
C PRO A 275 -26.16 0.30 29.43
N GLY A 276 -25.05 -0.09 30.08
CA GLY A 276 -24.97 -1.27 30.95
C GLY A 276 -25.51 -1.09 32.39
N GLU A 277 -25.83 0.13 32.81
CA GLU A 277 -26.21 0.41 34.21
C GLU A 277 -27.60 -0.12 34.58
N GLU A 278 -27.69 -0.87 35.69
CA GLU A 278 -28.96 -1.42 36.18
C GLU A 278 -30.01 -0.31 36.45
N MET A 279 -31.15 -0.42 35.78
CA MET A 279 -32.20 0.60 35.84
C MET A 279 -32.94 0.56 37.17
N GLN A 280 -32.96 1.70 37.86
CA GLN A 280 -33.78 1.92 39.05
C GLN A 280 -35.25 2.21 38.67
N ARG A 281 -36.20 1.98 39.59
CA ARG A 281 -37.63 2.26 39.35
C ARG A 281 -37.86 3.75 39.08
N CYS A 282 -37.16 4.61 39.82
CA CYS A 282 -37.13 6.05 39.66
C CYS A 282 -35.89 6.63 40.33
N TYR A 283 -35.56 7.86 39.99
CA TYR A 283 -34.42 8.60 40.56
C TYR A 283 -34.95 9.83 41.32
N PRO A 284 -35.27 9.69 42.62
CA PRO A 284 -35.86 10.77 43.40
C PRO A 284 -34.83 11.74 43.97
N ARG A 285 -35.26 12.99 44.17
CA ARG A 285 -34.53 14.09 44.81
C ARG A 285 -35.48 14.80 45.79
N LEU A 286 -34.99 15.11 46.98
CA LEU A 286 -35.72 15.88 47.98
C LEU A 286 -35.47 17.37 47.77
N GLU A 287 -36.54 18.15 47.72
CA GLU A 287 -36.55 19.61 47.64
C GLU A 287 -37.49 20.18 48.72
N GLU A 288 -37.36 21.46 49.01
CA GLU A 288 -38.25 22.18 49.94
C GLU A 288 -38.91 23.33 49.17
N GLU A 289 -40.23 23.33 49.10
CA GLU A 289 -41.04 24.40 48.51
C GLU A 289 -42.00 24.94 49.58
N GLU A 290 -41.99 26.25 49.80
CA GLU A 290 -42.87 26.93 50.77
C GLU A 290 -42.84 26.32 52.19
N GLY A 291 -41.69 25.76 52.61
CA GLY A 291 -41.53 25.14 53.93
C GLY A 291 -42.07 23.71 54.05
N LYS A 292 -42.53 23.10 52.95
CA LYS A 292 -42.95 21.69 52.88
C LYS A 292 -41.96 20.85 52.07
N PRO A 293 -41.71 19.59 52.47
CA PRO A 293 -40.86 18.69 51.69
C PRO A 293 -41.58 18.23 50.41
N VAL A 294 -40.92 18.35 49.26
CA VAL A 294 -41.39 17.87 47.96
C VAL A 294 -40.36 16.88 47.41
N ILE A 295 -40.81 15.70 46.97
CA ILE A 295 -39.94 14.74 46.30
C ILE A 295 -40.19 14.79 44.80
N ARG A 296 -39.23 15.31 44.04
CA ARG A 296 -39.24 15.25 42.57
C ARG A 296 -38.51 14.00 42.10
N TYR A 297 -39.04 13.30 41.11
CA TYR A 297 -38.37 12.11 40.56
C TYR A 297 -38.65 11.94 39.07
N PHE A 298 -37.68 11.38 38.36
CA PHE A 298 -37.84 11.02 36.95
C PHE A 298 -37.62 9.52 36.73
N LYS A 299 -38.03 9.05 35.54
CA LYS A 299 -37.81 7.68 35.07
C LYS A 299 -36.99 7.73 33.79
N ARG A 300 -36.00 6.83 33.67
CA ARG A 300 -35.27 6.61 32.42
C ARG A 300 -36.21 6.02 31.36
N ASN A 301 -35.94 6.31 30.09
CA ASN A 301 -36.68 5.77 28.94
C ASN A 301 -35.89 4.62 28.30
N ARG A 302 -36.15 3.40 28.76
CA ARG A 302 -35.45 2.19 28.30
C ARG A 302 -35.61 1.92 26.80
N HIS A 303 -36.77 2.24 26.24
CA HIS A 303 -37.02 1.97 24.82
C HIS A 303 -36.12 2.83 23.94
N LYS A 304 -36.02 4.13 24.24
CA LYS A 304 -35.15 5.04 23.51
C LYS A 304 -33.66 4.73 23.70
N GLU A 305 -33.26 4.35 24.92
CA GLU A 305 -31.87 3.93 25.19
C GLU A 305 -31.49 2.68 24.39
N GLN A 306 -32.36 1.67 24.35
CA GLN A 306 -32.12 0.44 23.60
C GLN A 306 -32.08 0.68 22.09
N ASP A 307 -33.00 1.50 21.55
CA ASP A 307 -33.01 1.90 20.14
C ASP A 307 -31.68 2.51 19.69
N CYS A 308 -31.07 3.35 20.54
CA CYS A 308 -29.76 3.95 20.26
C CYS A 308 -28.63 2.90 20.23
N VAL A 309 -28.66 1.93 21.14
CA VAL A 309 -27.68 0.82 21.18
C VAL A 309 -27.83 -0.08 19.96
N ASP A 310 -29.07 -0.45 19.61
CA ASP A 310 -29.37 -1.33 18.49
C ASP A 310 -28.95 -0.71 17.16
N ARG A 311 -29.08 0.62 17.00
CA ARG A 311 -28.58 1.35 15.83
C ARG A 311 -27.06 1.32 15.71
N LEU A 312 -26.33 1.54 16.80
CA LEU A 312 -24.86 1.42 16.79
C LEU A 312 -24.42 -0.01 16.40
N SER A 313 -25.12 -1.02 16.92
CA SER A 313 -24.89 -2.41 16.51
C SER A 313 -25.24 -2.67 15.04
N GLY A 314 -26.29 -2.04 14.51
CA GLY A 314 -26.63 -2.05 13.09
C GLY A 314 -25.54 -1.47 12.19
N TYR A 315 -24.80 -0.46 12.66
CA TYR A 315 -23.63 0.11 11.99
C TYR A 315 -22.34 -0.73 12.13
N GLY A 316 -22.40 -1.90 12.78
CA GLY A 316 -21.25 -2.81 12.93
C GLY A 316 -20.38 -2.53 14.16
N PHE A 317 -20.85 -1.72 15.11
CA PHE A 317 -20.19 -1.52 16.39
C PHE A 317 -20.65 -2.55 17.43
N MET A 318 -19.71 -3.30 17.99
CA MET A 318 -19.97 -4.24 19.08
C MET A 318 -19.67 -3.60 20.43
N GLN A 319 -20.55 -3.81 21.40
CA GLN A 319 -20.35 -3.35 22.77
C GLN A 319 -19.26 -4.20 23.45
N VAL A 320 -18.17 -3.56 23.86
CA VAL A 320 -17.02 -4.20 24.52
C VAL A 320 -17.01 -3.97 26.03
N GLY A 321 -17.72 -2.94 26.50
CA GLY A 321 -17.89 -2.64 27.93
C GLY A 321 -19.17 -1.87 28.21
N ASP A 322 -19.35 -1.37 29.44
CA ASP A 322 -20.60 -0.74 29.87
C ASP A 322 -20.99 0.51 29.07
N MET A 323 -20.00 1.22 28.53
CA MET A 323 -20.16 2.45 27.75
C MET A 323 -19.46 2.40 26.38
N GLN A 324 -18.64 1.37 26.11
CA GLN A 324 -17.67 1.37 25.01
C GLN A 324 -18.10 0.43 23.87
N PHE A 325 -17.90 0.91 22.65
CA PHE A 325 -18.24 0.26 21.40
C PHE A 325 -17.03 0.22 20.48
N ALA A 326 -16.76 -0.95 19.90
CA ALA A 326 -15.67 -1.17 18.96
C ALA A 326 -16.21 -1.64 17.61
N ALA A 327 -15.78 -1.00 16.53
CA ALA A 327 -16.08 -1.46 15.18
C ALA A 327 -15.13 -2.59 14.78
N SER A 328 -15.66 -3.62 14.10
CA SER A 328 -14.87 -4.79 13.68
C SER A 328 -13.82 -4.45 12.61
N GLY A 329 -14.00 -3.36 11.87
CA GLY A 329 -13.15 -2.92 10.76
C GLY A 329 -12.29 -1.68 11.02
N CYS A 330 -12.48 -0.95 12.12
CA CYS A 330 -11.68 0.24 12.44
C CYS A 330 -10.36 -0.17 13.12
N VAL A 331 -9.30 -0.24 12.33
CA VAL A 331 -7.96 -0.64 12.82
C VAL A 331 -7.17 0.54 13.37
N SER A 332 -7.49 1.78 12.96
CA SER A 332 -6.79 3.01 13.34
C SER A 332 -7.75 4.13 13.74
N GLU A 333 -7.23 5.12 14.48
CA GLU A 333 -7.93 6.37 14.81
C GLU A 333 -8.42 7.10 13.56
N TYR A 334 -7.65 7.08 12.47
CA TYR A 334 -8.01 7.68 11.19
C TYR A 334 -9.26 7.05 10.57
N ALA A 335 -9.34 5.71 10.56
CA ALA A 335 -10.46 4.99 9.97
C ALA A 335 -11.78 5.26 10.71
N LEU A 336 -11.73 5.43 12.04
CA LEU A 336 -12.92 5.76 12.82
C LEU A 336 -13.40 7.20 12.55
N VAL A 337 -12.47 8.15 12.43
CA VAL A 337 -12.80 9.56 12.14
C VAL A 337 -13.35 9.72 10.73
N GLU A 338 -12.79 9.02 9.74
CA GLU A 338 -13.33 8.98 8.37
C GLU A 338 -14.75 8.40 8.34
N TRP A 339 -15.00 7.29 9.05
CA TRP A 339 -16.34 6.72 9.16
C TRP A 339 -17.36 7.67 9.80
N LEU A 340 -16.96 8.39 10.87
CA LEU A 340 -17.78 9.41 11.52
C LEU A 340 -18.12 10.58 10.59
N HIS A 341 -17.22 10.92 9.66
CA HIS A 341 -17.46 11.95 8.66
C HIS A 341 -18.50 11.48 7.63
N GLU A 342 -18.35 10.26 7.09
CA GLU A 342 -19.28 9.70 6.10
C GLU A 342 -20.71 9.55 6.63
N HIS A 343 -20.89 9.22 7.92
CA HIS A 343 -22.20 8.94 8.52
C HIS A 343 -22.75 10.09 9.37
N ARG A 344 -22.20 11.30 9.21
CA ARG A 344 -22.49 12.46 10.07
C ARG A 344 -23.98 12.83 10.12
N GLU A 345 -24.63 12.99 8.97
CA GLU A 345 -26.02 13.45 8.90
C GLU A 345 -26.98 12.47 9.62
N GLU A 346 -26.72 11.18 9.49
CA GLU A 346 -27.49 10.12 10.15
C GLU A 346 -27.24 10.07 11.66
N LEU A 347 -26.00 10.33 12.10
CA LEU A 347 -25.63 10.36 13.52
C LEU A 347 -26.19 11.61 14.23
N GLU A 348 -26.09 12.80 13.64
CA GLU A 348 -26.59 14.05 14.23
C GLU A 348 -28.11 14.07 14.43
N SER A 349 -28.86 13.27 13.65
CA SER A 349 -30.31 13.15 13.82
C SER A 349 -30.74 12.36 15.06
N HIS A 350 -29.85 11.54 15.65
CA HIS A 350 -30.19 10.64 16.77
C HIS A 350 -29.26 10.74 17.97
N PHE A 351 -28.06 11.29 17.80
CA PHE A 351 -27.04 11.43 18.83
C PHE A 351 -26.56 12.89 18.92
N ALA A 352 -26.40 13.36 20.16
CA ALA A 352 -25.60 14.56 20.42
C ALA A 352 -24.12 14.16 20.33
N LEU A 353 -23.44 14.59 19.27
CA LEU A 353 -22.01 14.35 19.12
C LEU A 353 -21.26 15.30 20.06
N ASP A 354 -20.91 14.81 21.24
CA ASP A 354 -20.03 15.51 22.17
C ASP A 354 -18.62 14.90 22.10
N ILE A 355 -17.83 15.39 21.14
CA ILE A 355 -16.42 15.02 20.98
C ILE A 355 -15.54 15.84 21.95
N SER A 356 -16.09 16.41 23.02
CA SER A 356 -15.30 17.14 24.04
C SER A 356 -14.79 16.24 25.17
N GLY A 357 -15.24 14.99 25.24
CA GLY A 357 -14.89 14.04 26.30
C GLY A 357 -13.56 13.31 26.11
N SER A 358 -12.47 13.96 26.56
CA SER A 358 -11.08 13.47 26.71
C SER A 358 -10.17 13.54 25.47
N GLY A 359 -9.65 14.74 25.22
CA GLY A 359 -8.36 14.95 24.56
C GLY A 359 -8.40 15.90 23.38
N ASN A 360 -8.98 15.46 22.26
CA ASN A 360 -8.91 16.16 20.98
C ASN A 360 -10.32 16.31 20.39
N ILE A 361 -10.76 17.54 20.12
CA ILE A 361 -12.02 17.80 19.42
C ILE A 361 -11.75 17.68 17.92
N TYR A 362 -12.24 16.67 17.22
CA TYR A 362 -11.98 16.53 15.77
C TYR A 362 -12.87 17.45 14.93
N TYR A 363 -12.31 18.08 13.90
CA TYR A 363 -13.05 18.83 12.88
C TYR A 363 -13.52 17.85 11.80
N VAL A 364 -14.82 17.81 11.56
CA VAL A 364 -15.52 16.86 10.68
C VAL A 364 -16.20 17.57 9.51
N GLY A 365 -15.72 18.76 9.11
CA GLY A 365 -16.23 19.49 7.95
C GLY A 365 -15.34 19.35 6.71
N ASP A 366 -15.76 19.94 5.60
CA ASP A 366 -14.99 19.90 4.36
C ASP A 366 -13.68 20.70 4.48
N ILE A 367 -12.67 20.22 3.74
CA ILE A 367 -11.38 20.89 3.57
C ILE A 367 -11.28 21.31 2.10
N LEU A 368 -11.42 22.62 1.85
CA LEU A 368 -11.38 23.16 0.50
C LEU A 368 -9.96 23.59 0.14
N LEU A 369 -9.46 23.13 -1.01
CA LEU A 369 -8.15 23.50 -1.53
C LEU A 369 -8.32 24.40 -2.76
N LYS A 370 -7.72 25.60 -2.70
CA LYS A 370 -7.61 26.51 -3.84
C LYS A 370 -6.15 26.61 -4.24
N GLN A 371 -5.88 26.46 -5.54
CA GLN A 371 -4.53 26.48 -6.10
C GLN A 371 -4.41 27.51 -7.21
N ASP A 372 -3.30 28.24 -7.23
CA ASP A 372 -2.90 29.17 -8.27
C ASP A 372 -1.43 28.93 -8.62
N ILE A 373 -1.12 28.91 -9.92
CA ILE A 373 0.22 28.55 -10.44
C ILE A 373 0.62 29.59 -11.47
N ALA A 374 1.67 30.35 -11.16
CA ALA A 374 2.27 31.33 -12.05
C ALA A 374 3.58 30.79 -12.68
N ASP A 375 3.76 31.07 -13.97
CA ASP A 375 4.95 30.70 -14.74
C ASP A 375 5.95 31.87 -14.78
N MET A 376 7.15 31.66 -14.23
CA MET A 376 8.26 32.63 -14.22
C MET A 376 9.43 32.06 -15.04
N PRO A 377 10.43 32.86 -15.47
CA PRO A 377 11.50 32.38 -16.35
C PRO A 377 12.24 31.11 -15.87
N ASP A 378 12.57 31.02 -14.57
CA ASP A 378 13.40 29.94 -14.01
C ASP A 378 12.62 28.98 -13.07
N TRP A 379 11.39 29.32 -12.68
CA TRP A 379 10.59 28.54 -11.73
C TRP A 379 9.07 28.71 -11.93
N PHE A 380 8.31 27.73 -11.45
CA PHE A 380 6.87 27.86 -11.22
C PHE A 380 6.65 28.37 -9.80
N GLU A 381 5.85 29.42 -9.64
CA GLU A 381 5.35 29.86 -8.33
C GLU A 381 3.98 29.25 -8.08
N ILE A 382 3.90 28.38 -7.08
CA ILE A 382 2.67 27.67 -6.72
C ILE A 382 2.17 28.23 -5.39
N ARG A 383 0.96 28.78 -5.40
CA ARG A 383 0.25 29.26 -4.21
C ARG A 383 -0.96 28.36 -3.98
N ILE A 384 -0.93 27.61 -2.89
CA ILE A 384 -2.05 26.76 -2.47
C ILE A 384 -2.56 27.30 -1.14
N THR A 385 -3.86 27.56 -1.06
CA THR A 385 -4.56 27.99 0.16
C THR A 385 -5.60 26.93 0.52
N VAL A 386 -5.57 26.51 1.77
CA VAL A 386 -6.51 25.55 2.35
C VAL A 386 -7.48 26.30 3.24
N GLN A 387 -8.77 26.04 3.05
CA GLN A 387 -9.82 26.49 3.94
C GLN A 387 -10.37 25.29 4.74
N ILE A 388 -10.32 25.41 6.06
CA ILE A 388 -10.87 24.42 7.02
C ILE A 388 -11.85 25.18 7.92
N GLY A 389 -13.15 25.01 7.67
CA GLY A 389 -14.19 25.78 8.33
C GLY A 389 -14.06 27.28 8.04
N GLU A 390 -13.93 28.08 9.10
CA GLU A 390 -13.73 29.53 9.01
C GLU A 390 -12.27 29.94 8.86
N PHE A 391 -11.32 29.00 9.04
CA PHE A 391 -9.90 29.30 9.00
C PHE A 391 -9.31 29.05 7.61
N THR A 392 -8.41 29.94 7.19
CA THR A 392 -7.64 29.80 5.95
C THR A 392 -6.15 29.71 6.27
N PHE A 393 -5.47 28.72 5.70
CA PHE A 393 -4.05 28.46 5.89
C PHE A 393 -3.31 28.38 4.55
N PRO A 394 -2.10 28.96 4.44
CA PRO A 394 -1.18 28.62 3.36
C PRO A 394 -0.80 27.14 3.44
N PHE A 395 -0.81 26.44 2.31
CA PHE A 395 -0.54 24.99 2.27
C PHE A 395 0.84 24.62 2.80
N VAL A 396 1.79 25.56 2.75
CA VAL A 396 3.15 25.42 3.31
C VAL A 396 3.14 25.03 4.79
N ARG A 397 2.12 25.44 5.57
CA ARG A 397 2.00 25.03 6.99
C ARG A 397 1.85 23.52 7.18
N PHE A 398 1.34 22.79 6.19
CA PHE A 398 1.16 21.34 6.28
C PHE A 398 2.42 20.55 5.88
N ARG A 399 3.50 21.21 5.44
CA ARG A 399 4.74 20.53 5.00
C ARG A 399 5.26 19.55 6.04
N LYS A 400 5.38 19.98 7.30
CA LYS A 400 5.92 19.14 8.38
C LYS A 400 5.07 17.89 8.56
N HIS A 401 3.76 18.07 8.66
CA HIS A 401 2.77 17.00 8.78
C HIS A 401 2.87 16.01 7.61
N ILE A 402 2.90 16.52 6.37
CA ILE A 402 2.99 15.71 5.15
C ILE A 402 4.31 14.93 5.06
N MET A 403 5.43 15.54 5.43
CA MET A 403 6.74 14.90 5.40
C MET A 403 6.93 13.86 6.52
N GLU A 404 6.32 14.08 7.69
CA GLU A 404 6.39 13.16 8.85
C GLU A 404 5.30 12.08 8.81
N GLY A 405 4.34 12.17 7.88
CA GLY A 405 3.19 11.25 7.79
C GLY A 405 2.14 11.47 8.89
N ASP A 406 2.19 12.60 9.60
CA ASP A 406 1.22 12.97 10.62
C ASP A 406 -0.02 13.60 9.99
N ARG A 407 -1.13 12.88 9.99
CA ARG A 407 -2.41 13.34 9.40
C ARG A 407 -3.18 14.30 10.30
N LEU A 408 -2.70 14.59 11.51
CA LEU A 408 -3.42 15.39 12.50
C LEU A 408 -2.95 16.85 12.50
N PHE A 409 -3.85 17.78 12.18
CA PHE A 409 -3.55 19.21 12.20
C PHE A 409 -4.39 19.98 13.21
N LYS A 410 -3.75 20.71 14.13
CA LYS A 410 -4.45 21.50 15.17
C LYS A 410 -4.91 22.87 14.63
N LEU A 411 -6.20 23.15 14.73
CA LEU A 411 -6.85 24.42 14.38
C LEU A 411 -6.77 25.45 15.53
N PRO A 412 -6.88 26.76 15.22
CA PRO A 412 -6.84 27.83 16.23
C PRO A 412 -7.94 27.79 17.28
N ASP A 413 -9.09 27.16 16.97
CA ASP A 413 -10.20 26.95 17.90
C ASP A 413 -9.99 25.73 18.84
N GLY A 414 -8.83 25.07 18.74
CA GLY A 414 -8.47 23.89 19.52
C GLY A 414 -8.94 22.56 18.92
N LYS A 415 -9.64 22.58 17.78
CA LYS A 415 -10.05 21.36 17.08
C LYS A 415 -8.89 20.73 16.29
N ILE A 416 -8.98 19.46 15.94
CA ILE A 416 -8.01 18.71 15.12
C ILE A 416 -8.65 18.33 13.79
N ALA A 417 -8.13 18.87 12.69
CA ALA A 417 -8.51 18.47 11.35
C ALA A 417 -7.70 17.25 10.91
N LEU A 418 -8.38 16.25 10.32
CA LEU A 418 -7.75 15.12 9.66
C LEU A 418 -7.41 15.51 8.23
N LEU A 419 -6.12 15.52 7.90
CA LEU A 419 -5.67 15.84 6.55
C LEU A 419 -5.98 14.68 5.58
N PRO A 420 -6.49 14.95 4.37
CA PRO A 420 -6.76 13.91 3.38
C PRO A 420 -5.51 13.11 3.03
N GLU A 421 -5.61 11.79 2.94
CA GLU A 421 -4.48 10.92 2.57
C GLU A 421 -3.89 11.28 1.21
N GLU A 422 -4.76 11.69 0.27
CA GLU A 422 -4.37 12.17 -1.06
C GLU A 422 -3.35 13.30 -1.00
N TRP A 423 -3.31 14.10 0.07
CA TRP A 423 -2.37 15.22 0.15
C TRP A 423 -0.93 14.77 0.36
N PHE A 424 -0.76 13.72 1.16
CA PHE A 424 0.54 13.14 1.48
C PHE A 424 1.15 12.52 0.24
N GLU A 425 0.30 11.91 -0.58
CA GLU A 425 0.68 11.32 -1.85
C GLU A 425 0.92 12.36 -2.96
N LYS A 426 -0.03 13.29 -3.16
CA LYS A 426 -0.01 14.22 -4.31
C LYS A 426 0.97 15.37 -4.13
N TYR A 427 1.10 15.91 -2.92
CA TYR A 427 1.91 17.10 -2.67
C TYR A 427 3.21 16.82 -1.88
N GLY A 428 3.45 15.59 -1.42
CA GLY A 428 4.72 15.22 -0.77
C GLY A 428 5.94 15.43 -1.68
N ASP A 429 5.80 15.11 -2.97
CA ASP A 429 6.86 15.35 -3.96
C ASP A 429 7.03 16.84 -4.24
N LEU A 430 5.93 17.61 -4.29
CA LEU A 430 5.99 19.06 -4.44
C LEU A 430 6.87 19.70 -3.35
N PHE A 431 6.67 19.33 -2.08
CA PHE A 431 7.49 19.82 -0.96
C PHE A 431 8.94 19.34 -0.98
N SER A 432 9.21 18.19 -1.59
CA SER A 432 10.56 17.64 -1.72
C SER A 432 11.40 18.44 -2.71
N PHE A 433 10.76 18.96 -3.77
CA PHE A 433 11.44 19.63 -4.87
C PHE A 433 11.21 21.16 -4.92
N SER A 434 10.47 21.72 -3.97
CA SER A 434 10.22 23.16 -3.86
C SER A 434 11.13 23.87 -2.86
N SER A 435 11.54 25.10 -3.16
CA SER A 435 12.11 26.04 -2.18
C SER A 435 11.03 26.96 -1.58
N GLU A 436 11.20 27.33 -0.31
CA GLU A 436 10.25 28.17 0.44
C GLU A 436 10.61 29.66 0.35
N GLN A 437 9.62 30.48 0.02
CA GLN A 437 9.63 31.93 0.30
C GLN A 437 8.20 32.39 0.61
N GLU A 438 8.02 33.03 1.76
CA GLU A 438 6.85 33.88 2.10
C GLU A 438 5.50 33.34 1.56
N GLU A 439 5.12 32.12 1.98
CA GLU A 439 3.84 31.46 1.66
C GLU A 439 3.67 30.93 0.22
N LYS A 440 4.74 30.94 -0.58
CA LYS A 440 4.77 30.38 -1.94
C LYS A 440 5.74 29.22 -2.05
N LEU A 441 5.40 28.25 -2.89
CA LEU A 441 6.28 27.13 -3.26
C LEU A 441 6.91 27.44 -4.61
N ARG A 442 8.24 27.49 -4.68
CA ARG A 442 8.97 27.63 -5.94
C ARG A 442 9.48 26.28 -6.42
N VAL A 443 8.99 25.84 -7.56
CA VAL A 443 9.39 24.58 -8.20
C VAL A 443 10.24 24.92 -9.42
N ARG A 444 11.42 24.31 -9.57
CA ARG A 444 12.26 24.54 -10.76
C ARG A 444 11.54 24.04 -12.01
N LYS A 445 11.76 24.71 -13.16
CA LYS A 445 11.12 24.32 -14.43
C LYS A 445 11.34 22.87 -14.84
N MET A 446 12.47 22.28 -14.45
CA MET A 446 12.77 20.87 -14.70
C MET A 446 11.76 19.90 -14.09
N HIS A 447 11.07 20.29 -13.01
CA HIS A 447 10.02 19.48 -12.38
C HIS A 447 8.63 19.74 -12.99
N LEU A 448 8.58 20.09 -14.27
CA LEU A 448 7.35 20.33 -15.04
C LEU A 448 6.29 19.21 -14.86
N GLY A 449 6.73 17.94 -14.83
CA GLY A 449 5.83 16.81 -14.63
C GLY A 449 5.09 16.81 -13.28
N LEU A 450 5.67 17.41 -12.23
CA LEU A 450 4.97 17.59 -10.94
C LEU A 450 3.87 18.65 -11.07
N VAL A 451 4.11 19.72 -11.80
CA VAL A 451 3.14 20.81 -12.00
C VAL A 451 1.96 20.34 -12.85
N ASP A 452 2.21 19.46 -13.83
CA ASP A 452 1.14 18.85 -14.63
C ASP A 452 0.17 18.03 -13.79
N GLY A 453 0.67 17.16 -12.91
CA GLY A 453 -0.18 16.38 -12.00
C GLY A 453 -1.03 17.24 -11.05
N LEU A 454 -0.61 18.48 -10.78
CA LEU A 454 -1.41 19.44 -10.01
C LEU A 454 -2.52 20.06 -10.84
N ARG A 455 -2.30 20.32 -12.14
CA ARG A 455 -3.25 21.01 -13.02
C ARG A 455 -4.28 20.10 -13.70
N GLU A 456 -4.16 18.78 -13.63
CA GLU A 456 -5.15 17.82 -14.19
C GLU A 456 -6.60 18.11 -13.78
N ASN A 457 -6.84 18.72 -12.61
CA ASN A 457 -8.18 19.05 -12.11
C ASN A 457 -8.61 20.53 -12.33
N THR A 458 -7.72 21.42 -12.79
CA THR A 458 -8.00 22.86 -12.90
C THR A 458 -7.70 23.49 -14.26
N GLY A 459 -7.17 22.74 -15.24
CA GLY A 459 -6.93 23.26 -16.60
C GLY A 459 -6.11 22.33 -17.50
N PRO A 460 -5.74 22.77 -18.73
CA PRO A 460 -4.86 22.01 -19.61
C PRO A 460 -3.45 21.87 -19.02
N ALA A 461 -2.80 20.73 -19.27
CA ALA A 461 -1.44 20.44 -18.80
C ALA A 461 -0.42 21.49 -19.29
N VAL A 462 0.49 21.90 -18.41
CA VAL A 462 1.59 22.85 -18.70
C VAL A 462 2.56 22.24 -19.71
N SER A 463 2.76 20.93 -19.67
CA SER A 463 3.48 20.22 -20.74
C SER A 463 2.88 20.47 -22.12
N ARG A 464 1.56 20.65 -22.28
CA ARG A 464 0.99 20.97 -23.61
C ARG A 464 1.32 22.39 -24.06
N GLU A 465 1.62 23.31 -23.16
CA GLU A 465 2.05 24.68 -23.49
C GLU A 465 3.56 24.75 -23.78
N TYR A 466 4.39 23.97 -23.08
CA TYR A 466 5.83 23.86 -23.33
C TYR A 466 6.20 22.90 -24.48
N VAL A 467 5.32 21.92 -24.76
CA VAL A 467 5.40 20.95 -25.87
C VAL A 467 4.42 21.35 -26.99
N LYS A 468 3.90 22.58 -26.99
CA LYS A 468 3.11 23.09 -28.12
C LYS A 468 4.02 23.06 -29.35
N ARG A 469 3.80 22.05 -30.19
CA ARG A 469 4.53 21.75 -31.42
C ARG A 469 4.22 22.83 -32.44
N GLU A 470 4.78 24.02 -32.26
CA GLU A 470 4.96 24.88 -33.42
C GLU A 470 5.87 24.11 -34.38
N ASP A 471 5.38 23.89 -35.58
CA ASP A 471 6.02 22.99 -36.52
C ASP A 471 7.31 23.64 -37.03
N ILE A 472 8.44 23.35 -36.37
CA ILE A 472 9.72 23.96 -36.68
C ILE A 472 10.13 23.49 -38.10
N PRO A 473 10.38 24.42 -39.04
CA PRO A 473 10.76 24.05 -40.39
C PRO A 473 12.11 23.32 -40.38
N VAL A 474 12.19 22.26 -41.17
CA VAL A 474 13.44 21.52 -41.35
C VAL A 474 14.47 22.42 -42.03
N PRO A 475 15.72 22.53 -41.52
CA PRO A 475 16.74 23.36 -42.15
C PRO A 475 17.00 22.93 -43.60
N PRO A 476 17.07 23.85 -44.57
CA PRO A 476 17.12 23.53 -45.99
C PRO A 476 18.45 22.89 -46.43
N ARG A 477 19.50 23.00 -45.62
CA ARG A 477 20.80 22.36 -45.89
C ARG A 477 20.85 20.89 -45.49
N ILE A 478 19.75 20.34 -44.96
CA ILE A 478 19.61 18.89 -44.77
C ILE A 478 19.36 18.22 -46.13
N ARG A 479 20.29 17.36 -46.54
CA ARG A 479 20.27 16.63 -47.81
C ARG A 479 19.48 15.31 -47.68
N ALA A 480 18.35 15.33 -46.97
CA ALA A 480 17.48 14.17 -46.78
C ALA A 480 16.03 14.61 -46.53
N ALA A 481 15.09 13.80 -47.02
CA ALA A 481 13.69 13.95 -46.65
C ALA A 481 13.42 13.24 -45.32
N LEU A 482 12.99 13.99 -44.31
CA LEU A 482 12.59 13.44 -43.01
C LEU A 482 11.20 12.82 -43.09
N ARG A 483 11.02 11.67 -42.46
CA ARG A 483 9.70 11.04 -42.26
C ARG A 483 8.89 11.82 -41.23
N PRO A 484 7.54 11.72 -41.21
CA PRO A 484 6.69 12.46 -40.28
C PRO A 484 7.10 12.33 -38.81
N TYR A 485 7.37 11.09 -38.34
CA TYR A 485 7.84 10.87 -36.98
C TYR A 485 9.25 11.45 -36.76
N GLN A 486 10.15 11.42 -37.75
CA GLN A 486 11.49 12.02 -37.60
C GLN A 486 11.40 13.54 -37.45
N ARG A 487 10.47 14.19 -38.16
CA ARG A 487 10.17 15.62 -38.00
C ARG A 487 9.61 15.93 -36.62
N GLU A 488 8.68 15.12 -36.12
CA GLU A 488 8.16 15.22 -34.75
C GLU A 488 9.27 15.10 -33.71
N GLY A 489 10.18 14.13 -33.86
CA GLY A 489 11.28 13.93 -32.92
C GLY A 489 12.32 15.06 -32.96
N PHE A 490 12.63 15.57 -34.16
CA PHE A 490 13.42 16.79 -34.32
C PHE A 490 12.77 17.99 -33.62
N THR A 491 11.48 18.22 -33.87
CA THR A 491 10.72 19.34 -33.29
C THR A 491 10.72 19.25 -31.76
N TRP A 492 10.47 18.05 -31.22
CA TRP A 492 10.54 17.78 -29.78
C TRP A 492 11.91 18.12 -29.19
N MET A 493 13.02 17.66 -29.81
CA MET A 493 14.37 17.99 -29.33
C MET A 493 14.68 19.49 -29.41
N ALA A 494 14.25 20.17 -30.47
CA ALA A 494 14.47 21.59 -30.64
C ALA A 494 13.70 22.42 -29.60
N HIS A 495 12.48 22.02 -29.22
CA HIS A 495 11.75 22.64 -28.11
C HIS A 495 12.43 22.43 -26.76
N LEU A 496 12.94 21.22 -26.47
CA LEU A 496 13.69 20.99 -25.23
C LEU A 496 14.92 21.89 -25.16
N ALA A 497 15.67 21.97 -26.26
CA ALA A 497 16.86 22.81 -26.37
C ALA A 497 16.55 24.32 -26.19
N ALA A 498 15.43 24.80 -26.76
CA ALA A 498 15.01 26.19 -26.62
C ALA A 498 14.62 26.56 -25.18
N ASN A 499 14.15 25.58 -24.40
CA ASN A 499 13.75 25.75 -23.00
C ASN A 499 14.84 25.35 -21.99
N GLY A 500 16.06 25.01 -22.45
CA GLY A 500 17.18 24.60 -21.60
C GLY A 500 16.98 23.23 -20.93
N PHE A 501 16.10 22.38 -21.47
CA PHE A 501 15.87 21.03 -20.96
C PHE A 501 16.72 20.00 -21.70
N GLY A 502 17.18 19.00 -20.97
CA GLY A 502 17.74 17.80 -21.57
C GLY A 502 16.66 16.78 -21.95
N GLY A 503 16.97 15.91 -22.92
CA GLY A 503 16.05 14.89 -23.42
C GLY A 503 16.67 13.51 -23.61
N CYS A 504 15.84 12.48 -23.55
CA CYS A 504 16.18 11.10 -23.90
C CYS A 504 15.38 10.65 -25.13
N LEU A 505 16.07 10.50 -26.27
CA LEU A 505 15.49 9.94 -27.49
C LEU A 505 15.76 8.43 -27.53
N ALA A 506 14.74 7.67 -27.16
CA ALA A 506 14.76 6.23 -26.97
C ALA A 506 13.98 5.48 -28.06
N ASP A 507 13.90 6.02 -29.27
CA ASP A 507 13.32 5.33 -30.44
C ASP A 507 13.98 3.97 -30.69
N ASP A 508 13.20 3.02 -31.21
CA ASP A 508 13.72 1.72 -31.64
C ASP A 508 14.90 1.86 -32.61
N MET A 509 15.78 0.87 -32.56
CA MET A 509 16.95 0.83 -33.44
C MET A 509 16.52 0.77 -34.89
N GLY A 510 17.11 1.65 -35.70
CA GLY A 510 16.79 1.73 -37.12
C GLY A 510 15.87 2.86 -37.54
N LEU A 511 15.20 3.53 -36.60
CA LEU A 511 14.28 4.65 -36.91
C LEU A 511 14.98 5.97 -37.28
N GLY A 512 16.31 6.02 -37.25
CA GLY A 512 17.10 7.16 -37.72
C GLY A 512 17.33 8.26 -36.68
N LYS A 513 17.60 7.88 -35.42
CA LYS A 513 17.99 8.81 -34.34
C LYS A 513 19.14 9.75 -34.76
N THR A 514 20.16 9.22 -35.41
CA THR A 514 21.31 9.99 -35.91
C THR A 514 20.88 11.11 -36.86
N LEU A 515 19.99 10.84 -37.82
CA LEU A 515 19.47 11.84 -38.75
C LEU A 515 18.66 12.93 -38.03
N GLN A 516 17.81 12.55 -37.07
CA GLN A 516 17.06 13.51 -36.25
C GLN A 516 18.02 14.44 -35.48
N THR A 517 19.08 13.88 -34.89
CA THR A 517 20.10 14.64 -34.16
C THR A 517 20.94 15.53 -35.07
N ILE A 518 21.31 15.07 -36.27
CA ILE A 518 22.01 15.90 -37.27
C ILE A 518 21.13 17.08 -37.69
N THR A 519 19.81 16.86 -37.83
CA THR A 519 18.83 17.91 -38.14
C THR A 519 18.78 18.95 -37.02
N LEU A 520 18.76 18.52 -35.76
CA LEU A 520 18.86 19.40 -34.59
C LEU A 520 20.15 20.23 -34.62
N LEU A 521 21.31 19.60 -34.83
CA LEU A 521 22.59 20.29 -34.90
C LEU A 521 22.61 21.31 -36.05
N GLN A 522 22.10 20.95 -37.23
CA GLN A 522 21.99 21.88 -38.36
C GLN A 522 21.11 23.08 -38.00
N HIS A 523 19.97 22.87 -37.35
CA HIS A 523 19.09 23.93 -36.89
C HIS A 523 19.78 24.87 -35.89
N LEU A 524 20.58 24.33 -34.97
CA LEU A 524 21.27 25.12 -33.93
C LEU A 524 22.41 26.01 -34.45
N TYR A 525 23.02 25.66 -35.58
CA TYR A 525 24.19 26.37 -36.11
C TYR A 525 23.91 27.13 -37.40
N ASP A 526 22.93 26.72 -38.19
CA ASP A 526 22.60 27.31 -39.49
C ASP A 526 21.13 27.03 -39.84
N PRO A 527 20.20 27.76 -39.19
CA PRO A 527 18.75 27.57 -39.33
C PRO A 527 18.18 28.10 -40.66
N SER A 528 18.92 28.90 -41.42
CA SER A 528 18.40 29.72 -42.52
C SER A 528 18.43 29.05 -43.91
N ALA A 529 17.27 29.03 -44.58
CA ALA A 529 17.17 29.26 -46.03
C ALA A 529 17.66 30.69 -46.31
N PRO A 530 18.20 31.03 -47.50
CA PRO A 530 18.57 32.41 -47.77
C PRO A 530 17.33 33.29 -47.55
N GLU A 531 17.32 34.05 -46.46
CA GLU A 531 16.42 35.18 -46.36
C GLU A 531 16.76 36.07 -47.54
N VAL A 532 15.80 36.27 -48.42
CA VAL A 532 15.76 37.46 -49.25
C VAL A 532 15.70 38.61 -48.26
N ARG A 533 16.88 39.12 -47.86
CA ARG A 533 16.98 40.47 -47.31
C ARG A 533 16.44 41.36 -48.42
N GLN A 534 15.17 41.75 -48.29
CA GLN A 534 14.71 42.97 -48.92
C GLN A 534 15.68 44.04 -48.42
N VAL A 535 16.55 44.48 -49.31
CA VAL A 535 17.35 45.68 -49.10
C VAL A 535 16.32 46.79 -48.97
N GLU A 536 15.98 47.15 -47.73
CA GLU A 536 15.39 48.44 -47.45
C GLU A 536 16.34 49.47 -48.05
N LYS A 537 15.87 50.14 -49.09
CA LYS A 537 16.48 51.36 -49.62
C LYS A 537 16.38 52.43 -48.54
N THR A 538 17.27 52.39 -47.55
CA THR A 538 17.58 53.58 -46.75
C THR A 538 18.57 54.41 -47.56
N ALA A 539 18.05 55.49 -48.15
CA ALA A 539 18.85 56.50 -48.79
C ALA A 539 19.80 57.11 -47.77
N LEU A 540 21.11 56.91 -47.96
CA LEU A 540 22.17 57.72 -47.37
C LEU A 540 22.68 58.69 -48.44
N PRO A 541 23.05 59.93 -48.07
CA PRO A 541 23.42 60.97 -49.02
C PRO A 541 24.75 60.65 -49.71
N PRO A 542 25.01 61.20 -50.90
CA PRO A 542 26.19 60.85 -51.68
C PRO A 542 27.44 61.44 -51.02
N VAL A 543 28.36 60.58 -50.59
CA VAL A 543 29.73 61.01 -50.28
C VAL A 543 30.55 60.83 -51.55
N SER A 544 30.88 61.94 -52.19
CA SER A 544 31.84 62.00 -53.29
C SER A 544 33.23 61.62 -52.77
N ILE A 545 33.82 60.56 -53.32
CA ILE A 545 35.23 60.25 -53.10
C ILE A 545 36.03 61.07 -54.11
N ALA A 546 36.78 62.05 -53.61
CA ALA A 546 37.88 62.67 -54.34
C ALA A 546 39.19 62.16 -53.73
N ASP A 547 40.10 61.66 -54.57
CA ASP A 547 41.48 61.43 -54.14
C ASP A 547 42.20 62.77 -53.91
N LYS A 548 43.31 62.73 -53.15
CA LYS A 548 44.01 63.90 -52.54
C LYS A 548 44.45 65.06 -53.46
N PHE A 549 44.13 65.03 -54.76
CA PHE A 549 44.39 66.12 -55.71
C PHE A 549 43.19 66.50 -56.61
N GLY A 550 41.97 66.01 -56.35
CA GLY A 550 40.76 66.64 -56.88
C GLY A 550 40.59 66.69 -58.42
N GLN A 551 40.97 65.63 -59.14
CA GLN A 551 40.65 65.48 -60.57
C GLN A 551 39.69 64.30 -60.79
N PHE A 552 38.55 64.58 -61.45
CA PHE A 552 37.64 63.58 -61.99
C PHE A 552 37.97 63.36 -63.47
N SER A 553 38.43 62.16 -63.84
CA SER A 553 38.60 61.77 -65.24
C SER A 553 37.35 61.03 -65.72
N LEU A 554 36.51 61.76 -66.46
CA LEU A 554 35.59 61.20 -67.45
C LEU A 554 36.40 60.70 -68.66
N PHE A 555 35.91 59.64 -69.30
CA PHE A 555 36.37 58.99 -70.56
C PHE A 555 37.33 57.79 -70.42
N GLY A 556 36.87 56.65 -70.95
CA GLY A 556 37.66 55.45 -71.22
C GLY A 556 36.79 54.20 -71.40
N ASP A 557 36.15 54.08 -72.56
CA ASP A 557 35.39 52.90 -73.01
C ASP A 557 36.32 51.74 -73.45
N GLU A 558 35.76 50.54 -73.36
CA GLU A 558 36.05 49.27 -74.07
C GLU A 558 37.51 48.77 -74.31
N GLY A 559 37.78 47.53 -73.91
CA GLY A 559 38.84 46.71 -74.53
C GLY A 559 39.47 45.61 -73.65
N ASP A 560 39.19 44.37 -74.04
CA ASP A 560 40.00 43.15 -73.90
C ASP A 560 40.15 42.36 -72.59
N ALA A 561 40.05 41.05 -72.82
CA ALA A 561 40.21 39.92 -71.92
C ALA A 561 41.60 39.82 -71.26
N MET A 562 41.65 39.47 -69.98
CA MET A 562 42.20 38.20 -69.48
C MET A 562 42.22 38.17 -67.95
N GLN A 563 42.19 36.94 -67.43
CA GLN A 563 42.25 36.53 -66.03
C GLN A 563 43.30 37.30 -65.22
N SER A 564 42.86 37.92 -64.13
CA SER A 564 43.71 38.29 -63.00
C SER A 564 43.04 37.85 -61.71
N ASP A 565 43.74 36.99 -60.98
CA ASP A 565 43.40 36.46 -59.66
C ASP A 565 42.84 37.54 -58.73
N PHE A 566 41.54 37.45 -58.45
CA PHE A 566 40.98 38.09 -57.27
C PHE A 566 41.33 37.22 -56.07
N ILE A 567 42.31 37.70 -55.30
CA ILE A 567 42.56 37.29 -53.92
C ILE A 567 41.26 37.50 -53.14
N VAL A 568 40.48 36.43 -53.01
CA VAL A 568 39.41 36.34 -52.02
C VAL A 568 40.12 36.39 -50.66
N ARG A 569 40.07 37.56 -50.01
CA ARG A 569 40.29 37.65 -48.56
C ARG A 569 39.26 36.75 -47.91
N THR A 570 39.64 35.50 -47.64
CA THR A 570 38.86 34.55 -46.87
C THR A 570 38.61 35.17 -45.51
N ALA A 571 37.35 35.53 -45.27
CA ALA A 571 36.88 35.95 -43.98
C ALA A 571 37.31 34.92 -42.93
N VAL A 572 37.99 35.38 -41.88
CA VAL A 572 38.32 34.59 -40.70
C VAL A 572 37.01 33.98 -40.18
N PRO A 573 36.91 32.64 -39.98
CA PRO A 573 35.68 32.07 -39.48
C PRO A 573 35.39 32.62 -38.08
N GLU A 574 34.18 33.17 -37.87
CA GLU A 574 33.67 33.54 -36.56
C GLU A 574 33.82 32.36 -35.58
N LYS A 575 34.16 32.67 -34.32
CA LYS A 575 34.21 31.66 -33.26
C LYS A 575 32.81 31.11 -33.03
N VAL A 576 32.66 29.79 -33.12
CA VAL A 576 31.41 29.08 -32.86
C VAL A 576 31.58 28.20 -31.63
N GLN A 577 30.68 28.32 -30.64
CA GLN A 577 30.65 27.43 -29.49
C GLN A 577 30.30 26.01 -29.94
N ALA A 578 31.18 25.04 -29.73
CA ALA A 578 31.02 23.69 -30.29
C ALA A 578 30.00 22.82 -29.56
N SER A 579 29.39 21.86 -30.28
CA SER A 579 28.63 20.73 -29.72
C SER A 579 29.48 19.47 -29.71
N LEU A 580 29.45 18.75 -28.59
CA LEU A 580 30.17 17.49 -28.43
C LEU A 580 29.23 16.30 -28.65
N VAL A 581 29.62 15.38 -29.52
CA VAL A 581 28.94 14.10 -29.72
C VAL A 581 29.89 12.99 -29.28
N VAL A 582 29.49 12.26 -28.23
CA VAL A 582 30.24 11.15 -27.64
C VAL A 582 29.62 9.85 -28.12
N VAL A 583 30.43 9.02 -28.76
CA VAL A 583 29.95 7.78 -29.40
C VAL A 583 30.84 6.58 -29.00
N PRO A 584 30.35 5.34 -29.12
CA PRO A 584 31.23 4.17 -29.09
C PRO A 584 32.31 4.26 -30.18
N ALA A 585 33.50 3.72 -29.91
CA ALA A 585 34.65 3.86 -30.82
C ALA A 585 34.38 3.34 -32.24
N SER A 586 33.54 2.32 -32.37
CA SER A 586 33.11 1.74 -33.64
C SER A 586 32.13 2.60 -34.44
N LEU A 587 31.43 3.55 -33.81
CA LEU A 587 30.41 4.39 -34.47
C LEU A 587 30.95 5.74 -34.93
N LEU A 588 32.13 6.11 -34.47
CA LEU A 588 32.76 7.37 -34.82
C LEU A 588 32.94 7.55 -36.35
N PRO A 589 33.43 6.55 -37.12
CA PRO A 589 33.50 6.67 -38.58
C PRO A 589 32.12 6.81 -39.23
N ASN A 590 31.12 6.07 -38.74
CA ASN A 590 29.76 6.12 -39.27
C ASN A 590 29.11 7.50 -39.05
N TRP A 591 29.22 8.06 -37.85
CA TRP A 591 28.72 9.41 -37.54
C TRP A 591 29.35 10.47 -38.44
N LYS A 592 30.67 10.41 -38.66
CA LYS A 592 31.36 11.32 -39.57
C LYS A 592 30.80 11.25 -40.99
N ARG A 593 30.57 10.03 -41.50
CA ARG A 593 30.00 9.78 -42.83
C ARG A 593 28.56 10.28 -42.93
N GLU A 594 27.73 10.01 -41.92
CA GLU A 594 26.33 10.45 -41.88
C GLU A 594 26.22 11.98 -41.83
N ILE A 595 27.04 12.68 -41.03
CA ILE A 595 27.06 14.15 -41.01
C ILE A 595 27.43 14.69 -42.40
N GLN A 596 28.47 14.14 -43.04
CA GLN A 596 28.89 14.57 -44.38
C GLN A 596 27.84 14.27 -45.46
N ARG A 597 27.09 13.16 -45.31
CA ARG A 597 26.02 12.76 -46.22
C ARG A 597 24.82 13.70 -46.11
N PHE A 598 24.37 13.97 -44.88
CA PHE A 598 23.09 14.63 -44.62
C PHE A 598 23.20 16.14 -44.38
N SER A 599 24.37 16.67 -44.03
CA SER A 599 24.54 18.07 -43.63
C SER A 599 25.82 18.67 -44.24
N SER A 600 25.91 20.00 -44.25
CA SER A 600 27.11 20.76 -44.63
C SER A 600 27.96 21.19 -43.43
N LEU A 601 27.66 20.72 -42.21
CA LEU A 601 28.39 21.12 -40.99
C LEU A 601 29.84 20.64 -41.01
N ARG A 602 30.74 21.50 -40.53
CA ARG A 602 32.15 21.14 -40.33
C ARG A 602 32.30 20.33 -39.05
N VAL A 603 33.00 19.21 -39.15
CA VAL A 603 33.18 18.26 -38.04
C VAL A 603 34.66 18.16 -37.69
N TYR A 604 34.97 18.22 -36.39
CA TYR A 604 36.30 17.91 -35.86
C TYR A 604 36.28 16.54 -35.19
N GLU A 605 37.17 15.67 -35.65
CA GLU A 605 37.35 14.35 -35.06
C GLU A 605 38.42 14.43 -33.96
N TYR A 606 37.98 14.32 -32.71
CA TYR A 606 38.87 14.23 -31.57
C TYR A 606 39.27 12.77 -31.32
N ALA A 607 40.10 12.21 -32.22
CA ALA A 607 40.64 10.86 -32.15
C ALA A 607 42.14 10.81 -32.50
N GLY A 608 42.86 9.79 -32.03
CA GLY A 608 44.27 9.51 -32.39
C GLY A 608 45.33 9.91 -31.36
N GLU A 609 46.60 9.64 -31.69
CA GLU A 609 47.78 9.89 -30.82
C GLU A 609 48.30 11.32 -30.89
N GLN A 610 48.17 12.01 -32.03
CA GLN A 610 48.59 13.41 -32.22
C GLN A 610 47.54 14.42 -31.75
N ARG A 611 47.19 14.38 -30.46
CA ARG A 611 46.24 15.32 -29.85
C ARG A 611 46.97 16.57 -29.35
N SER A 612 46.41 17.75 -29.64
CA SER A 612 46.94 19.02 -29.15
C SER A 612 46.76 19.12 -27.64
N ARG A 613 47.74 19.69 -26.93
CA ARG A 613 47.65 19.98 -25.48
C ARG A 613 46.51 20.95 -25.13
N GLU A 614 46.01 21.72 -26.10
CA GLU A 614 44.93 22.69 -25.93
C GLU A 614 43.82 22.46 -26.97
N PRO A 615 43.01 21.40 -26.83
CA PRO A 615 42.04 21.00 -27.85
C PRO A 615 40.93 22.06 -28.07
N TRP A 616 40.60 22.85 -27.04
CA TRP A 616 39.60 23.93 -27.11
C TRP A 616 39.89 25.00 -28.17
N LYS A 617 41.16 25.30 -28.46
CA LYS A 617 41.54 26.26 -29.52
C LYS A 617 41.06 25.82 -30.92
N LYS A 618 40.89 24.52 -31.12
CA LYS A 618 40.33 23.96 -32.35
C LYS A 618 38.81 23.87 -32.26
N PHE A 619 38.23 23.59 -31.10
CA PHE A 619 36.77 23.45 -30.94
C PHE A 619 36.01 24.68 -31.43
N ASP A 620 36.48 25.88 -31.12
CA ASP A 620 35.84 27.15 -31.56
C ASP A 620 35.74 27.31 -33.09
N ARG A 621 36.40 26.46 -33.88
CA ARG A 621 36.37 26.49 -35.35
C ARG A 621 35.38 25.52 -35.96
N TYR A 622 34.83 24.59 -35.17
CA TYR A 622 33.99 23.49 -35.64
C TYR A 622 32.69 23.43 -34.84
N PRO A 623 31.52 23.52 -35.51
CA PRO A 623 30.22 23.35 -34.86
C PRO A 623 30.06 22.00 -34.14
N VAL A 624 30.66 20.93 -34.68
CA VAL A 624 30.53 19.58 -34.13
C VAL A 624 31.90 18.97 -33.85
N VAL A 625 32.07 18.44 -32.64
CA VAL A 625 33.23 17.67 -32.21
C VAL A 625 32.79 16.23 -31.93
N LEU A 626 33.45 15.26 -32.58
CA LEU A 626 33.23 13.84 -32.34
C LEU A 626 34.32 13.28 -31.42
N THR A 627 33.94 12.54 -30.38
CA THR A 627 34.87 11.83 -29.50
C THR A 627 34.31 10.47 -29.10
N THR A 628 35.12 9.66 -28.41
CA THR A 628 34.69 8.37 -27.86
C THR A 628 34.61 8.39 -26.33
N TYR A 629 33.79 7.51 -25.74
CA TYR A 629 33.71 7.36 -24.28
C TYR A 629 35.07 7.10 -23.62
N GLY A 630 35.92 6.28 -24.24
CA GLY A 630 37.26 5.99 -23.74
C GLY A 630 38.18 7.21 -23.74
N LEU A 631 38.11 8.04 -24.79
CA LEU A 631 38.88 9.28 -24.90
C LEU A 631 38.37 10.36 -23.95
N LEU A 632 37.05 10.49 -23.83
CA LEU A 632 36.41 11.39 -22.87
C LEU A 632 36.89 11.11 -21.45
N ARG A 633 36.87 9.84 -21.03
CA ARG A 633 37.35 9.42 -19.71
C ARG A 633 38.82 9.81 -19.48
N ARG A 634 39.67 9.59 -20.49
CA ARG A 634 41.11 9.88 -20.39
C ARG A 634 41.41 11.37 -20.31
N ASP A 635 40.65 12.19 -21.04
CA ASP A 635 40.97 13.60 -21.25
C ASP A 635 39.97 14.55 -20.54
N ILE A 636 39.19 14.06 -19.58
CA ILE A 636 38.13 14.86 -18.95
C ILE A 636 38.66 16.15 -18.30
N GLU A 637 39.85 16.11 -17.72
CA GLU A 637 40.51 17.29 -17.11
C GLU A 637 40.77 18.41 -18.14
N LEU A 638 40.94 18.06 -19.41
CA LEU A 638 41.08 19.05 -20.49
C LEU A 638 39.72 19.51 -20.99
N LEU A 639 38.76 18.59 -21.10
CA LEU A 639 37.45 18.83 -21.69
C LEU A 639 36.50 19.63 -20.77
N GLU A 640 36.64 19.53 -19.44
CA GLU A 640 35.83 20.29 -18.46
C GLU A 640 36.15 21.80 -18.43
N ASN A 641 37.24 22.22 -19.08
CA ASN A 641 37.62 23.63 -19.22
C ASN A 641 36.88 24.34 -20.37
N TYR A 642 36.15 23.59 -21.20
CA TYR A 642 35.36 24.13 -22.31
C TYR A 642 33.85 24.00 -22.02
N THR A 643 33.06 25.02 -22.37
CA THR A 643 31.60 24.99 -22.21
C THR A 643 30.96 24.73 -23.58
N PHE A 644 30.47 23.51 -23.78
CA PHE A 644 29.84 23.09 -25.03
C PHE A 644 28.42 23.63 -25.17
N LYS A 645 27.99 23.97 -26.38
CA LYS A 645 26.59 24.37 -26.63
C LYS A 645 25.62 23.21 -26.40
N TYR A 646 26.05 22.01 -26.76
CA TYR A 646 25.26 20.79 -26.65
C TYR A 646 26.18 19.60 -26.39
N VAL A 647 25.83 18.71 -25.47
CA VAL A 647 26.48 17.41 -25.30
C VAL A 647 25.49 16.30 -25.63
N ILE A 648 25.84 15.48 -26.61
CA ILE A 648 25.02 14.37 -27.09
C ILE A 648 25.77 13.07 -26.81
N LEU A 649 25.11 12.13 -26.15
CA LEU A 649 25.63 10.79 -25.90
C LEU A 649 24.88 9.79 -26.75
N ASP A 650 25.56 9.14 -27.69
CA ASP A 650 25.00 8.03 -28.45
C ASP A 650 25.29 6.70 -27.75
N GLU A 651 24.34 5.76 -27.83
CA GLU A 651 24.37 4.51 -27.06
C GLU A 651 24.63 4.78 -25.56
N SER A 652 23.75 5.57 -24.93
CA SER A 652 23.88 6.04 -23.55
C SER A 652 23.91 4.92 -22.49
N GLN A 653 23.63 3.67 -22.85
CA GLN A 653 23.89 2.51 -21.98
C GLN A 653 25.34 2.41 -21.52
N ASN A 654 26.30 3.05 -22.21
CA ASN A 654 27.69 3.16 -21.76
C ASN A 654 27.87 3.92 -20.43
N ILE A 655 26.85 4.68 -19.99
CA ILE A 655 26.84 5.42 -18.72
C ILE A 655 25.82 4.87 -17.72
N LYS A 656 25.33 3.64 -17.91
CA LYS A 656 24.27 3.06 -17.07
C LYS A 656 24.62 2.93 -15.59
N ASN A 657 25.90 2.80 -15.26
CA ASN A 657 26.37 2.66 -13.88
C ASN A 657 26.84 4.01 -13.31
N PRO A 658 26.13 4.58 -12.30
CA PRO A 658 26.53 5.80 -11.59
C PRO A 658 27.92 5.76 -10.98
N ASP A 659 28.41 4.59 -10.60
CA ASP A 659 29.72 4.41 -9.96
C ASP A 659 30.86 4.26 -10.99
N SER A 660 30.52 4.26 -12.29
CA SER A 660 31.52 4.10 -13.34
C SER A 660 32.32 5.38 -13.57
N VAL A 661 33.61 5.21 -13.86
CA VAL A 661 34.48 6.34 -14.21
C VAL A 661 33.99 7.06 -15.47
N SER A 662 33.36 6.33 -16.40
CA SER A 662 32.74 6.91 -17.60
C SER A 662 31.59 7.86 -17.26
N TYR A 663 30.70 7.47 -16.33
CA TYR A 663 29.61 8.32 -15.85
C TYR A 663 30.14 9.57 -15.16
N HIS A 664 31.10 9.43 -14.25
CA HIS A 664 31.73 10.57 -13.57
C HIS A 664 32.40 11.53 -14.55
N ALA A 665 33.02 11.03 -15.62
CA ALA A 665 33.61 11.87 -16.65
C ALA A 665 32.54 12.68 -17.41
N VAL A 666 31.44 12.03 -17.80
CA VAL A 666 30.33 12.68 -18.53
C VAL A 666 29.66 13.78 -17.69
N ILE A 667 29.43 13.56 -16.39
CA ILE A 667 28.77 14.53 -15.50
C ILE A 667 29.61 15.81 -15.31
N ARG A 668 30.94 15.72 -15.40
CA ARG A 668 31.86 16.88 -15.29
C ARG A 668 31.84 17.82 -16.49
N LEU A 669 31.27 17.40 -17.62
CA LEU A 669 31.19 18.25 -18.81
C LEU A 669 30.28 19.47 -18.59
N LYS A 670 30.78 20.65 -18.94
CA LYS A 670 30.02 21.90 -18.93
C LYS A 670 29.30 22.07 -20.26
N CYS A 671 27.98 22.26 -20.21
CA CYS A 671 27.18 22.49 -21.40
C CYS A 671 25.84 23.15 -21.13
N ASP A 672 25.29 23.78 -22.16
CA ASP A 672 23.98 24.45 -22.09
C ASP A 672 22.83 23.47 -22.26
N ASN A 673 22.99 22.46 -23.13
CA ASN A 673 21.95 21.46 -23.43
C ASN A 673 22.52 20.04 -23.48
N ARG A 674 21.67 19.05 -23.16
CA ARG A 674 22.05 17.63 -23.03
C ARG A 674 21.06 16.72 -23.74
N LEU A 675 21.56 15.71 -24.45
CA LEU A 675 20.73 14.72 -25.13
C LEU A 675 21.37 13.34 -24.98
N VAL A 676 20.56 12.34 -24.69
CA VAL A 676 20.97 10.94 -24.73
C VAL A 676 20.17 10.22 -25.80
N LEU A 677 20.86 9.39 -26.58
CA LEU A 677 20.31 8.54 -27.61
C LEU A 677 20.53 7.09 -27.20
N THR A 678 19.46 6.30 -27.24
CA THR A 678 19.54 4.86 -26.93
C THR A 678 18.46 4.11 -27.69
N GLY A 679 18.72 2.84 -28.04
CA GLY A 679 17.67 1.94 -28.51
C GLY A 679 16.97 1.20 -27.35
N THR A 680 17.62 1.16 -26.18
CA THR A 680 17.27 0.31 -25.04
C THR A 680 17.48 1.11 -23.75
N PRO A 681 16.56 2.03 -23.42
CA PRO A 681 16.76 3.02 -22.36
C PRO A 681 16.91 2.40 -20.96
N ILE A 682 16.32 1.22 -20.73
CA ILE A 682 16.42 0.46 -19.48
C ILE A 682 16.96 -0.93 -19.85
N GLU A 683 18.27 -1.12 -19.68
CA GLU A 683 18.94 -2.37 -20.05
C GLU A 683 19.03 -3.38 -18.93
N ASN A 684 19.21 -2.94 -17.67
CA ASN A 684 19.44 -3.84 -16.54
C ASN A 684 18.62 -3.44 -15.32
N SER A 685 18.56 -2.15 -14.97
CA SER A 685 17.94 -1.69 -13.71
C SER A 685 17.31 -0.30 -13.80
N LEU A 686 16.46 0.04 -12.82
CA LEU A 686 15.95 1.41 -12.65
C LEU A 686 17.07 2.43 -12.35
N LYS A 687 18.23 1.99 -11.87
CA LYS A 687 19.39 2.88 -11.65
C LYS A 687 19.97 3.38 -12.97
N ASP A 688 19.86 2.59 -14.04
CA ASP A 688 20.33 2.95 -15.37
C ASP A 688 19.55 4.16 -15.91
N LEU A 689 18.24 4.18 -15.62
CA LEU A 689 17.35 5.30 -15.91
C LEU A 689 17.79 6.53 -15.11
N TRP A 690 18.01 6.38 -13.80
CA TRP A 690 18.47 7.49 -12.97
C TRP A 690 19.79 8.10 -13.47
N ALA A 691 20.76 7.28 -13.88
CA ALA A 691 22.03 7.76 -14.40
C ALA A 691 21.84 8.65 -15.65
N GLN A 692 21.03 8.19 -16.60
CA GLN A 692 20.73 8.93 -17.82
C GLN A 692 19.95 10.23 -17.52
N PHE A 693 18.94 10.15 -16.66
CA PHE A 693 18.10 11.31 -16.31
C PHE A 693 18.83 12.34 -15.47
N ASN A 694 19.71 11.91 -14.56
CA ASN A 694 20.57 12.80 -13.80
C ASN A 694 21.64 13.46 -14.69
N PHE A 695 22.07 12.81 -15.77
CA PHE A 695 22.88 13.48 -16.78
C PHE A 695 22.06 14.55 -17.52
N ILE A 696 20.92 14.22 -18.13
CA ILE A 696 20.19 15.18 -18.97
C ILE A 696 19.57 16.34 -18.18
N ASN A 697 19.02 16.07 -16.99
CA ASN A 697 18.38 17.06 -16.12
C ASN A 697 18.84 16.84 -14.66
N PRO A 698 20.04 17.34 -14.28
CA PRO A 698 20.63 17.10 -12.96
C PRO A 698 19.73 17.57 -11.80
N GLY A 699 19.35 16.65 -10.92
CA GLY A 699 18.46 16.92 -9.78
C GLY A 699 16.96 16.62 -10.01
N LEU A 700 16.56 16.23 -11.24
CA LEU A 700 15.16 15.90 -11.55
C LEU A 700 14.61 14.79 -10.64
N LEU A 701 15.40 13.75 -10.42
CA LEU A 701 15.04 12.55 -9.66
C LEU A 701 15.65 12.53 -8.25
N GLY A 702 16.17 13.67 -7.78
CA GLY A 702 16.89 13.76 -6.50
C GLY A 702 18.22 12.99 -6.49
N THR A 703 18.75 12.72 -5.29
CA THR A 703 19.98 11.93 -5.15
C THR A 703 19.73 10.45 -5.47
N LEU A 704 20.79 9.68 -5.71
CA LEU A 704 20.68 8.24 -5.94
C LEU A 704 20.04 7.52 -4.74
N ALA A 705 20.32 7.97 -3.51
CA ALA A 705 19.73 7.41 -2.30
C ALA A 705 18.23 7.69 -2.21
N ASP A 706 17.81 8.92 -2.51
CA ASP A 706 16.40 9.31 -2.54
C ASP A 706 15.64 8.52 -3.61
N PHE A 707 16.21 8.46 -4.82
CA PHE A 707 15.63 7.71 -5.93
C PHE A 707 15.46 6.23 -5.60
N ARG A 708 16.45 5.63 -4.92
CA ARG A 708 16.39 4.25 -4.49
C ARG A 708 15.25 3.99 -3.51
N ASN A 709 15.06 4.88 -2.53
CA ASN A 709 14.04 4.71 -1.51
C ASN A 709 12.63 5.04 -2.03
N ARG A 710 12.49 6.02 -2.92
CA ARG A 710 11.19 6.46 -3.45
C ARG A 710 10.67 5.63 -4.61
N PHE A 711 11.57 5.14 -5.47
CA PHE A 711 11.18 4.45 -6.71
C PHE A 711 11.72 3.03 -6.78
N VAL A 712 13.02 2.81 -6.61
CA VAL A 712 13.60 1.47 -6.83
C VAL A 712 13.05 0.45 -5.85
N ASN A 713 13.12 0.70 -4.53
CA ASN A 713 12.65 -0.27 -3.54
C ASN A 713 11.13 -0.51 -3.64
N PRO A 714 10.25 0.52 -3.72
CA PRO A 714 8.80 0.28 -3.79
C PRO A 714 8.37 -0.39 -5.10
N ILE A 715 8.98 -0.05 -6.24
CA ILE A 715 8.62 -0.66 -7.53
C ILE A 715 9.11 -2.10 -7.61
N VAL A 716 10.37 -2.35 -7.23
CA VAL A 716 11.02 -3.66 -7.43
C VAL A 716 10.66 -4.66 -6.33
N LYS A 717 10.62 -4.24 -5.06
CA LYS A 717 10.38 -5.15 -3.93
C LYS A 717 8.91 -5.31 -3.57
N GLU A 718 8.14 -4.23 -3.67
CA GLU A 718 6.75 -4.18 -3.19
C GLU A 718 5.73 -4.23 -4.35
N GLY A 719 6.19 -4.16 -5.60
CA GLY A 719 5.32 -4.14 -6.78
C GLY A 719 4.40 -2.91 -6.82
N ASN A 720 4.85 -1.79 -6.27
CA ASN A 720 4.03 -0.60 -6.09
C ASN A 720 3.78 0.12 -7.44
N GLU A 721 2.63 -0.15 -8.04
CA GLU A 721 2.22 0.42 -9.33
C GLU A 721 2.04 1.95 -9.26
N ARG A 722 1.69 2.51 -8.09
CA ARG A 722 1.57 3.98 -7.93
C ARG A 722 2.92 4.67 -8.02
N ALA A 723 3.95 4.14 -7.35
CA ALA A 723 5.31 4.68 -7.44
C ALA A 723 5.85 4.65 -8.88
N ARG A 724 5.46 3.60 -9.63
CA ARG A 724 5.79 3.45 -11.05
C ARG A 724 5.11 4.50 -11.93
N GLN A 725 3.81 4.73 -11.76
CA GLN A 725 3.08 5.77 -12.50
C GLN A 725 3.66 7.17 -12.22
N ARG A 726 4.02 7.45 -10.96
CA ARG A 726 4.69 8.70 -10.57
C ARG A 726 6.02 8.90 -11.28
N LEU A 727 6.85 7.85 -11.35
CA LEU A 727 8.11 7.89 -12.10
C LEU A 727 7.86 8.20 -13.58
N GLN A 728 6.85 7.59 -14.19
CA GLN A 728 6.48 7.84 -15.58
C GLN A 728 6.06 9.30 -15.82
N GLN A 729 5.23 9.87 -14.94
CA GLN A 729 4.81 11.28 -15.02
C GLN A 729 6.00 12.24 -14.94
N LEU A 730 6.97 11.97 -14.07
CA LEU A 730 8.18 12.78 -13.93
C LEU A 730 9.06 12.79 -15.18
N ILE A 731 9.21 11.63 -15.83
CA ILE A 731 10.15 11.49 -16.96
C ILE A 731 9.50 11.75 -18.33
N SER A 732 8.18 11.60 -18.45
CA SER A 732 7.45 11.66 -19.72
C SER A 732 7.73 12.92 -20.56
N PRO A 733 7.85 14.15 -19.99
CA PRO A 733 8.15 15.34 -20.80
C PRO A 733 9.53 15.30 -21.47
N PHE A 734 10.49 14.60 -20.86
CA PHE A 734 11.90 14.53 -21.29
C PHE A 734 12.24 13.21 -21.96
N PHE A 735 11.25 12.38 -22.26
CA PHE A 735 11.43 11.04 -22.80
C PHE A 735 10.56 10.83 -24.04
N LEU A 736 11.20 10.50 -25.16
CA LEU A 736 10.49 10.14 -26.39
C LEU A 736 10.91 8.74 -26.84
N ARG A 737 9.95 7.82 -26.92
CA ARG A 737 10.13 6.45 -27.40
C ARG A 737 9.02 6.09 -28.37
N ARG A 738 9.39 5.54 -29.52
CA ARG A 738 8.49 5.07 -30.57
C ARG A 738 8.97 3.72 -31.08
N THR A 739 8.03 2.83 -31.33
CA THR A 739 8.34 1.48 -31.83
C THR A 739 8.27 1.41 -33.36
N LYS A 740 8.94 0.42 -33.97
CA LYS A 740 8.90 0.22 -35.43
C LYS A 740 7.47 0.02 -35.95
N GLU A 741 6.64 -0.71 -35.22
CA GLU A 741 5.24 -0.99 -35.58
C GLU A 741 4.40 0.30 -35.59
N GLN A 742 4.69 1.23 -34.67
CA GLN A 742 3.95 2.49 -34.55
C GLN A 742 4.26 3.47 -35.70
N VAL A 743 5.51 3.52 -36.17
CA VAL A 743 5.98 4.62 -37.03
C VAL A 743 6.53 4.22 -38.39
N ALA A 744 6.70 2.92 -38.64
CA ALA A 744 7.18 2.38 -39.90
C ALA A 744 6.44 1.09 -40.29
N PRO A 745 5.09 1.12 -40.43
CA PRO A 745 4.29 -0.05 -40.83
C PRO A 745 4.65 -0.58 -42.22
N GLU A 746 5.35 0.21 -43.04
CA GLU A 746 5.86 -0.20 -44.35
C GLU A 746 7.12 -1.09 -44.30
N LEU A 747 7.73 -1.28 -43.11
CA LEU A 747 8.83 -2.23 -42.97
C LEU A 747 8.32 -3.66 -43.23
N PRO A 748 9.07 -4.49 -43.98
CA PRO A 748 8.74 -5.90 -44.14
C PRO A 748 8.59 -6.60 -42.79
N ALA A 749 7.72 -7.61 -42.72
CA ALA A 749 7.53 -8.38 -41.51
C ALA A 749 8.85 -8.98 -41.00
N LEU A 750 9.00 -9.05 -39.67
CA LEU A 750 10.04 -9.83 -39.02
C LEU A 750 9.42 -11.19 -38.65
N MET A 751 10.01 -12.29 -39.10
CA MET A 751 9.59 -13.63 -38.69
C MET A 751 10.66 -14.22 -37.78
N GLU A 752 10.25 -14.68 -36.61
CA GLU A 752 11.13 -15.35 -35.65
C GLU A 752 10.77 -16.83 -35.55
N GLU A 753 11.78 -17.70 -35.66
CA GLU A 753 11.64 -19.14 -35.51
C GLU A 753 12.70 -19.69 -34.55
N VAL A 754 12.29 -20.54 -33.61
CA VAL A 754 13.20 -21.23 -32.69
C VAL A 754 13.41 -22.65 -33.23
N VAL A 755 14.67 -22.96 -33.54
CA VAL A 755 15.10 -24.27 -34.03
C VAL A 755 15.73 -25.04 -32.88
N TYR A 756 15.11 -26.16 -32.51
CA TYR A 756 15.59 -27.02 -31.43
C TYR A 756 16.59 -28.06 -31.97
N CYS A 757 17.81 -28.03 -31.41
CA CYS A 757 18.91 -28.90 -31.81
C CYS A 757 19.12 -30.01 -30.78
N ASP A 758 19.06 -31.27 -31.19
CA ASP A 758 19.38 -32.39 -30.31
C ASP A 758 20.89 -32.64 -30.22
N MET A 759 21.38 -33.06 -29.05
CA MET A 759 22.80 -33.40 -28.88
C MET A 759 23.07 -34.84 -29.31
N PRO A 760 24.14 -35.09 -30.09
CA PRO A 760 24.69 -36.43 -30.28
C PRO A 760 25.04 -37.08 -28.93
N GLU A 761 25.06 -38.42 -28.88
CA GLU A 761 25.28 -39.18 -27.64
C GLU A 761 26.57 -38.77 -26.92
N GLU A 762 27.68 -38.64 -27.65
CA GLU A 762 28.98 -38.25 -27.09
C GLU A 762 28.95 -36.84 -26.45
N GLN A 763 28.32 -35.86 -27.12
CA GLN A 763 28.11 -34.52 -26.58
C GLN A 763 27.21 -34.57 -25.33
N GLN A 764 26.15 -35.39 -25.36
CA GLN A 764 25.20 -35.51 -24.26
C GLN A 764 25.84 -36.10 -23.00
N GLU A 765 26.73 -37.09 -23.13
CA GLU A 765 27.49 -37.66 -22.02
C GLU A 765 28.42 -36.64 -21.37
N LEU A 766 29.17 -35.89 -22.18
CA LEU A 766 30.04 -34.81 -21.69
C LEU A 766 29.25 -33.73 -20.96
N TYR A 767 28.10 -33.33 -21.52
CA TYR A 767 27.21 -32.34 -20.90
C TYR A 767 26.65 -32.83 -19.56
N LYS A 768 26.14 -34.07 -19.50
CA LYS A 768 25.59 -34.67 -18.26
C LYS A 768 26.67 -34.78 -17.17
N LYS A 769 27.90 -35.15 -17.54
CA LYS A 769 29.03 -35.25 -16.61
C LYS A 769 29.37 -33.90 -15.97
N GLU A 770 29.50 -32.84 -16.77
CA GLU A 770 29.78 -31.49 -16.24
C GLU A 770 28.60 -30.96 -15.42
N LYS A 771 27.36 -31.19 -15.87
CA LYS A 771 26.14 -30.81 -15.15
C LYS A 771 26.07 -31.44 -13.77
N ASN A 772 26.32 -32.74 -13.66
CA ASN A 772 26.31 -33.44 -12.37
C ASN A 772 27.43 -32.97 -11.44
N THR A 773 28.61 -32.71 -12.01
CA THR A 773 29.75 -32.16 -11.25
C THR A 773 29.41 -30.78 -10.67
N LEU A 774 28.84 -29.89 -11.49
CA LEU A 774 28.38 -28.58 -11.05
C LEU A 774 27.29 -28.69 -9.99
N ARG A 775 26.27 -29.53 -10.20
CA ARG A 775 25.19 -29.74 -9.24
C ARG A 775 25.70 -30.20 -7.88
N ASN A 776 26.61 -31.18 -7.85
CA ASN A 776 27.18 -31.70 -6.60
C ASN A 776 27.99 -30.63 -5.85
N SER A 777 28.82 -29.86 -6.57
CA SER A 777 29.60 -28.77 -5.95
C SER A 777 28.75 -27.63 -5.37
N LEU A 778 27.54 -27.42 -5.88
CA LEU A 778 26.63 -26.35 -5.42
C LEU A 778 25.66 -26.80 -4.32
N LEU A 779 25.49 -28.11 -4.09
CA LEU A 779 24.69 -28.65 -2.99
C LEU A 779 25.31 -28.40 -1.61
N GLU A 780 26.64 -28.21 -1.53
CA GLU A 780 27.37 -28.09 -0.27
C GLU A 780 27.49 -26.66 0.26
N GLU A 781 27.61 -25.62 -0.59
CA GLU A 781 27.69 -24.20 -0.16
C GLU A 781 27.10 -23.24 -1.20
N TRP A 782 25.76 -23.15 -1.26
CA TRP A 782 25.03 -22.31 -2.22
C TRP A 782 25.38 -20.81 -2.14
N HIS A 783 25.47 -20.26 -0.92
CA HIS A 783 25.58 -18.81 -0.70
C HIS A 783 27.00 -18.23 -0.87
N LYS A 784 28.06 -19.05 -0.83
CA LYS A 784 29.44 -18.56 -0.86
C LYS A 784 30.04 -18.48 -2.26
N ASN A 785 29.45 -19.13 -3.26
CA ASN A 785 30.13 -19.43 -4.53
C ASN A 785 29.34 -19.06 -5.80
N LYS A 786 28.67 -17.89 -5.84
CA LYS A 786 28.03 -17.37 -7.08
C LYS A 786 28.96 -17.35 -8.30
N ILE A 787 30.27 -17.12 -8.08
CA ILE A 787 31.29 -17.14 -9.14
C ILE A 787 31.48 -18.56 -9.71
N ILE A 788 31.47 -19.60 -8.87
CA ILE A 788 31.60 -21.00 -9.32
C ILE A 788 30.37 -21.40 -10.13
N ALA A 789 29.16 -21.03 -9.67
CA ALA A 789 27.92 -21.26 -10.41
C ALA A 789 27.94 -20.62 -11.80
N LEU A 790 28.35 -19.34 -11.90
CA LEU A 790 28.47 -18.63 -13.19
C LEU A 790 29.49 -19.28 -14.13
N ASN A 791 30.64 -19.73 -13.60
CA ASN A 791 31.65 -20.43 -14.39
C ASN A 791 31.13 -21.78 -14.91
N GLY A 792 30.47 -22.56 -14.05
CA GLY A 792 29.87 -23.83 -14.43
C GLY A 792 28.77 -23.68 -15.48
N ILE A 793 27.88 -22.71 -15.31
CA ILE A 793 26.84 -22.39 -16.29
C ILE A 793 27.45 -21.95 -17.63
N THR A 794 28.52 -21.14 -17.60
CA THR A 794 29.24 -20.76 -18.82
C THR A 794 29.78 -21.98 -19.55
N ARG A 795 30.38 -22.95 -18.83
CA ARG A 795 30.83 -24.21 -19.44
C ARG A 795 29.69 -25.05 -20.01
N LEU A 796 28.57 -25.15 -19.30
CA LEU A 796 27.39 -25.84 -19.83
C LEU A 796 26.90 -25.18 -21.13
N ARG A 797 26.87 -23.85 -21.21
CA ARG A 797 26.53 -23.14 -22.46
C ARG A 797 27.53 -23.46 -23.59
N GLN A 798 28.82 -23.50 -23.29
CA GLN A 798 29.83 -23.87 -24.29
C GLN A 798 29.67 -25.32 -24.77
N LEU A 799 29.43 -26.27 -23.85
CA LEU A 799 29.17 -27.69 -24.19
C LEU A 799 27.87 -27.88 -24.97
N ALA A 800 26.82 -27.11 -24.67
CA ALA A 800 25.56 -27.14 -25.41
C ALA A 800 25.74 -26.67 -26.86
N ASN A 801 26.65 -25.72 -27.09
CA ASN A 801 27.00 -25.23 -28.43
C ASN A 801 27.90 -26.20 -29.18
N HIS A 802 29.12 -26.43 -28.68
CA HIS A 802 30.06 -27.37 -29.28
C HIS A 802 31.15 -27.78 -28.27
N PRO A 803 31.38 -29.09 -28.01
CA PRO A 803 32.40 -29.53 -27.05
C PRO A 803 33.82 -29.05 -27.36
N GLY A 804 34.15 -28.92 -28.66
CA GLY A 804 35.40 -28.34 -29.16
C GLY A 804 35.74 -26.93 -28.67
N MET A 805 34.77 -26.19 -28.10
CA MET A 805 35.04 -24.89 -27.48
C MET A 805 35.79 -24.98 -26.16
N ILE A 806 35.69 -26.13 -25.47
CA ILE A 806 36.37 -26.41 -24.19
C ILE A 806 37.46 -27.45 -24.37
N LEU A 807 37.23 -28.44 -25.25
CA LEU A 807 38.08 -29.59 -25.46
C LEU A 807 38.70 -29.52 -26.87
N PRO A 808 39.91 -28.96 -27.05
CA PRO A 808 40.54 -28.82 -28.36
C PRO A 808 40.79 -30.16 -29.07
N GLU A 809 40.91 -31.24 -28.31
CA GLU A 809 41.11 -32.62 -28.78
C GLU A 809 39.81 -33.24 -29.34
N TYR A 810 38.66 -32.59 -29.15
CA TYR A 810 37.36 -33.10 -29.59
C TYR A 810 37.24 -33.00 -31.12
N THR A 811 37.15 -34.15 -31.78
CA THR A 811 37.05 -34.26 -33.25
C THR A 811 35.62 -34.52 -33.75
N GLY A 812 34.68 -34.75 -32.84
CA GLY A 812 33.26 -34.89 -33.16
C GLY A 812 32.61 -33.57 -33.56
N SER A 813 31.42 -33.66 -34.17
CA SER A 813 30.55 -32.52 -34.46
C SER A 813 29.60 -32.23 -33.27
N SER A 814 28.84 -31.14 -33.33
CA SER A 814 27.71 -30.91 -32.44
C SER A 814 26.41 -30.89 -33.23
N GLY A 815 25.32 -31.33 -32.60
CA GLY A 815 24.03 -31.38 -33.30
C GLY A 815 23.51 -30.00 -33.70
N LYS A 816 23.88 -28.95 -32.95
CA LYS A 816 23.64 -27.56 -33.35
C LYS A 816 24.44 -27.18 -34.60
N MET A 817 25.72 -27.53 -34.65
CA MET A 817 26.55 -27.22 -35.81
C MET A 817 26.02 -27.89 -37.08
N GLU A 818 25.59 -29.15 -36.99
CA GLU A 818 24.99 -29.88 -38.11
C GLU A 818 23.73 -29.16 -38.64
N GLN A 819 22.78 -28.84 -37.76
CA GLN A 819 21.54 -28.16 -38.17
C GLN A 819 21.79 -26.77 -38.75
N VAL A 820 22.73 -26.00 -38.19
CA VAL A 820 23.06 -24.66 -38.70
C VAL A 820 23.70 -24.74 -40.09
N LEU A 821 24.58 -25.72 -40.31
CA LEU A 821 25.23 -25.92 -41.61
C LEU A 821 24.23 -26.38 -42.67
N GLU A 822 23.30 -27.27 -42.32
CA GLU A 822 22.22 -27.72 -43.22
C GLU A 822 21.27 -26.57 -43.58
N ALA A 823 20.85 -25.78 -42.58
CA ALA A 823 20.03 -24.59 -42.79
C ALA A 823 20.76 -23.57 -43.69
N TYR A 824 22.05 -23.33 -43.43
CA TYR A 824 22.85 -22.41 -44.25
C TYR A 824 23.04 -22.90 -45.68
N GLU A 825 23.30 -24.19 -45.89
CA GLU A 825 23.48 -24.77 -47.23
C GLU A 825 22.23 -24.59 -48.09
N THR A 826 21.05 -24.76 -47.49
CA THR A 826 19.76 -24.50 -48.14
C THR A 826 19.66 -23.04 -48.58
N LEU A 827 19.93 -22.10 -47.68
CA LEU A 827 19.88 -20.65 -47.97
C LEU A 827 20.93 -20.20 -48.99
N LEU A 828 22.10 -20.82 -48.98
CA LEU A 828 23.16 -20.57 -49.95
C LEU A 828 22.69 -20.95 -51.36
N SER A 829 21.99 -22.08 -51.51
CA SER A 829 21.46 -22.54 -52.80
C SER A 829 20.40 -21.60 -53.38
N GLU A 830 19.65 -20.92 -52.51
CA GLU A 830 18.64 -19.92 -52.86
C GLU A 830 19.23 -18.51 -53.10
N GLY A 831 20.51 -18.30 -52.76
CA GLY A 831 21.21 -17.04 -52.95
C GLY A 831 20.94 -15.98 -51.88
N HIS A 832 20.54 -16.40 -50.68
CA HIS A 832 20.29 -15.52 -49.53
C HIS A 832 21.58 -15.15 -48.80
N LYS A 833 21.57 -14.00 -48.09
CA LYS A 833 22.70 -13.53 -47.27
C LYS A 833 22.36 -13.64 -45.80
N VAL A 834 23.25 -14.25 -45.03
CA VAL A 834 23.02 -14.65 -43.64
C VAL A 834 23.98 -13.95 -42.68
N LEU A 835 23.44 -13.31 -41.63
CA LEU A 835 24.22 -12.82 -40.49
C LEU A 835 24.21 -13.88 -39.39
N ILE A 836 25.39 -14.30 -38.92
CA ILE A 836 25.53 -15.36 -37.93
C ILE A 836 26.14 -14.80 -36.65
N PHE A 837 25.36 -14.79 -35.58
CA PHE A 837 25.72 -14.22 -34.29
C PHE A 837 26.01 -15.29 -33.23
N SER A 838 27.06 -15.07 -32.44
CA SER A 838 27.36 -15.86 -31.24
C SER A 838 27.94 -15.00 -30.13
N SER A 839 27.69 -15.35 -28.87
CA SER A 839 28.37 -14.70 -27.74
C SER A 839 29.82 -15.17 -27.56
N PHE A 840 30.19 -16.31 -28.15
CA PHE A 840 31.50 -16.92 -28.03
C PHE A 840 32.28 -16.84 -29.35
N VAL A 841 33.41 -16.12 -29.32
CA VAL A 841 34.30 -16.02 -30.51
C VAL A 841 34.88 -17.38 -30.92
N THR A 842 35.09 -18.29 -29.96
CA THR A 842 35.54 -19.66 -30.25
C THR A 842 34.52 -20.44 -31.06
N HIS A 843 33.21 -20.24 -30.83
CA HIS A 843 32.14 -20.87 -31.59
C HIS A 843 32.15 -20.39 -33.06
N LEU A 844 32.27 -19.08 -33.28
CA LEU A 844 32.39 -18.51 -34.63
C LEU A 844 33.61 -19.06 -35.38
N LYS A 845 34.72 -19.28 -34.69
CA LYS A 845 35.94 -19.85 -35.30
C LYS A 845 35.76 -21.32 -35.72
N LEU A 846 34.98 -22.11 -34.98
CA LEU A 846 34.66 -23.48 -35.35
C LEU A 846 33.81 -23.50 -36.63
N PHE A 847 32.76 -22.68 -36.70
CA PHE A 847 31.98 -22.53 -37.94
C PHE A 847 32.82 -22.00 -39.10
N ALA A 848 33.73 -21.05 -38.85
CA ALA A 848 34.62 -20.53 -39.89
C ALA A 848 35.51 -21.62 -40.48
N ALA A 849 36.10 -22.50 -39.66
CA ALA A 849 36.89 -23.64 -40.13
C ALA A 849 36.06 -24.61 -40.98
N GLU A 850 34.81 -24.83 -40.60
CA GLU A 850 33.87 -25.72 -41.27
C GLU A 850 33.38 -25.15 -42.62
N PHE A 851 33.25 -23.82 -42.70
CA PHE A 851 33.02 -23.08 -43.94
C PHE A 851 34.23 -23.14 -44.88
N GLU A 852 35.45 -23.02 -44.35
CA GLU A 852 36.68 -23.18 -45.14
C GLU A 852 36.81 -24.58 -45.73
N ALA A 853 36.50 -25.62 -44.94
CA ALA A 853 36.53 -27.01 -45.39
C ALA A 853 35.54 -27.28 -46.55
N ARG A 854 34.38 -26.60 -46.55
CA ARG A 854 33.36 -26.67 -47.62
C ARG A 854 33.59 -25.68 -48.77
N GLY A 855 34.57 -24.79 -48.65
CA GLY A 855 34.85 -23.75 -49.65
C GLY A 855 33.88 -22.56 -49.64
N TRP A 856 33.06 -22.40 -48.59
CA TRP A 856 32.11 -21.30 -48.46
C TRP A 856 32.80 -20.00 -48.03
N LYS A 857 32.51 -18.90 -48.72
CA LYS A 857 33.11 -17.59 -48.41
C LYS A 857 32.32 -16.88 -47.31
N TYR A 858 33.04 -16.30 -46.37
CA TYR A 858 32.47 -15.56 -45.25
C TYR A 858 33.28 -14.30 -44.94
N ALA A 859 32.64 -13.37 -44.22
CA ALA A 859 33.27 -12.25 -43.52
C ALA A 859 33.24 -12.50 -42.00
N LEU A 860 34.18 -11.93 -41.24
CA LEU A 860 34.28 -12.15 -39.79
C LEU A 860 34.58 -10.86 -39.03
N LEU A 861 33.69 -10.52 -38.09
CA LEU A 861 33.82 -9.36 -37.21
C LEU A 861 33.86 -9.77 -35.74
N THR A 862 35.00 -9.55 -35.11
CA THR A 862 35.23 -9.82 -33.68
C THR A 862 35.79 -8.58 -32.98
N GLY A 863 35.91 -8.62 -31.65
CA GLY A 863 36.48 -7.51 -30.88
C GLY A 863 37.93 -7.17 -31.27
N SER A 864 38.68 -8.15 -31.79
CA SER A 864 40.06 -8.00 -32.25
C SER A 864 40.20 -7.54 -33.71
N THR A 865 39.11 -7.42 -34.47
CA THR A 865 39.16 -6.96 -35.86
C THR A 865 39.55 -5.48 -35.91
N VAL A 866 40.72 -5.19 -36.49
CA VAL A 866 41.28 -3.83 -36.61
C VAL A 866 40.57 -3.05 -37.71
N ASP A 867 40.47 -3.61 -38.91
CA ASP A 867 39.82 -2.98 -40.05
C ASP A 867 38.39 -3.51 -40.23
N ARG A 868 37.47 -2.89 -39.50
CA ARG A 868 36.05 -3.29 -39.51
C ARG A 868 35.33 -2.84 -40.78
N GLU A 869 35.76 -1.74 -41.39
CA GLU A 869 35.07 -1.17 -42.56
C GLU A 869 35.27 -2.03 -43.80
N SER A 870 36.47 -2.60 -43.99
CA SER A 870 36.75 -3.47 -45.15
C SER A 870 35.93 -4.76 -45.11
N GLU A 871 35.77 -5.41 -43.95
CA GLU A 871 34.95 -6.62 -43.81
C GLU A 871 33.45 -6.34 -44.09
N ILE A 872 32.93 -5.21 -43.61
CA ILE A 872 31.55 -4.79 -43.91
C ILE A 872 31.37 -4.49 -45.41
N ALA A 873 32.33 -3.79 -46.01
CA ALA A 873 32.31 -3.48 -47.43
C ALA A 873 32.43 -4.76 -48.28
N ARG A 874 33.24 -5.73 -47.84
CA ARG A 874 33.40 -7.05 -48.45
C ARG A 874 32.07 -7.80 -48.45
N PHE A 875 31.41 -7.92 -47.30
CA PHE A 875 30.08 -8.54 -47.22
C PHE A 875 29.02 -7.83 -48.08
N SER A 876 29.06 -6.49 -48.15
CA SER A 876 28.06 -5.73 -48.90
C SER A 876 28.27 -5.75 -50.42
N ARG A 877 29.53 -5.66 -50.88
CA ARG A 877 29.87 -5.53 -52.31
C ARG A 877 30.12 -6.85 -53.01
N ASP A 878 30.69 -7.82 -52.30
CA ASP A 878 30.99 -9.13 -52.87
C ASP A 878 29.72 -10.00 -52.87
N ARG A 879 29.43 -10.60 -54.02
CA ARG A 879 28.29 -11.51 -54.17
C ARG A 879 28.63 -12.94 -53.74
N GLU A 880 29.91 -13.32 -53.76
CA GLU A 880 30.34 -14.65 -53.33
C GLU A 880 30.33 -14.79 -51.80
N VAL A 881 30.42 -13.67 -51.07
CA VAL A 881 30.35 -13.65 -49.61
C VAL A 881 28.90 -13.58 -49.15
N SER A 882 28.36 -14.74 -48.78
CA SER A 882 26.97 -14.92 -48.35
C SER A 882 26.79 -15.05 -46.83
N ALA A 883 27.87 -15.27 -46.07
CA ALA A 883 27.83 -15.33 -44.60
C ALA A 883 28.66 -14.23 -43.93
N PHE A 884 28.14 -13.69 -42.83
CA PHE A 884 28.87 -12.76 -41.96
C PHE A 884 28.82 -13.22 -40.50
N PHE A 885 29.95 -13.70 -39.98
CA PHE A 885 30.10 -14.05 -38.57
C PHE A 885 30.38 -12.81 -37.71
N ILE A 886 29.54 -12.58 -36.70
CA ILE A 886 29.63 -11.39 -35.85
C ILE A 886 29.51 -11.81 -34.39
N SER A 887 30.47 -11.43 -33.54
CA SER A 887 30.29 -11.67 -32.10
C SER A 887 29.24 -10.71 -31.51
N LEU A 888 28.33 -11.18 -30.66
CA LEU A 888 27.25 -10.35 -30.09
C LEU A 888 27.78 -9.06 -29.42
N LYS A 889 28.94 -9.15 -28.75
CA LYS A 889 29.60 -7.98 -28.15
C LYS A 889 30.22 -7.01 -29.17
N ALA A 890 30.72 -7.50 -30.31
CA ALA A 890 31.28 -6.66 -31.37
C ALA A 890 30.20 -6.12 -32.32
N GLY A 891 29.07 -6.83 -32.45
CA GLY A 891 27.89 -6.44 -33.22
C GLY A 891 26.92 -5.50 -32.49
N GLY A 892 27.08 -5.32 -31.18
CA GLY A 892 26.27 -4.43 -30.33
C GLY A 892 26.41 -2.93 -30.62
N VAL A 893 27.10 -2.54 -31.69
CA VAL A 893 27.38 -1.14 -32.01
C VAL A 893 26.94 -0.81 -33.43
N GLY A 894 25.89 0.01 -33.56
CA GLY A 894 25.43 0.82 -34.72
C GLY A 894 25.75 0.46 -36.19
N LEU A 895 26.08 -0.78 -36.57
CA LEU A 895 26.36 -1.14 -37.98
C LEU A 895 25.07 -1.19 -38.82
N ASN A 896 25.20 -0.93 -40.13
CA ASN A 896 24.09 -1.00 -41.10
C ASN A 896 24.33 -2.17 -42.08
N LEU A 897 23.52 -3.23 -42.00
CA LEU A 897 23.70 -4.48 -42.73
C LEU A 897 22.40 -4.91 -43.46
N THR A 898 21.77 -3.98 -44.18
CA THR A 898 20.48 -4.20 -44.89
C THR A 898 20.54 -5.20 -46.05
N GLU A 899 21.73 -5.62 -46.48
CA GLU A 899 21.90 -6.61 -47.55
C GLU A 899 21.54 -8.05 -47.12
N ALA A 900 21.46 -8.30 -45.81
CA ALA A 900 21.09 -9.61 -45.27
C ALA A 900 19.58 -9.70 -45.01
N ASP A 901 19.00 -10.83 -45.40
CA ASP A 901 17.60 -11.19 -45.19
C ASP A 901 17.41 -12.29 -44.13
N TYR A 902 18.49 -12.98 -43.74
CA TYR A 902 18.47 -14.01 -42.69
C TYR A 902 19.44 -13.68 -41.55
N VAL A 903 18.99 -13.94 -40.31
CA VAL A 903 19.76 -13.74 -39.09
C VAL A 903 19.75 -15.03 -38.28
N PHE A 904 20.91 -15.62 -38.06
CA PHE A 904 21.11 -16.79 -37.22
C PHE A 904 21.67 -16.36 -35.87
N ILE A 905 21.00 -16.76 -34.79
CA ILE A 905 21.46 -16.57 -33.41
C ILE A 905 21.82 -17.94 -32.88
N LEU A 906 23.13 -18.19 -32.76
CA LEU A 906 23.67 -19.50 -32.43
C LEU A 906 23.53 -19.85 -30.95
N ASP A 907 23.51 -18.86 -30.07
CA ASP A 907 23.39 -19.10 -28.63
C ASP A 907 22.63 -17.97 -27.94
N PRO A 908 21.71 -18.30 -27.01
CA PRO A 908 20.94 -17.30 -26.29
C PRO A 908 21.84 -16.55 -25.30
N TRP A 909 21.57 -15.25 -25.14
CA TRP A 909 22.26 -14.39 -24.19
C TRP A 909 21.37 -14.09 -22.97
N TRP A 910 21.94 -13.69 -21.84
CA TRP A 910 21.12 -13.37 -20.66
C TRP A 910 20.20 -12.17 -20.89
N ASN A 911 20.70 -11.12 -21.54
CA ASN A 911 19.94 -9.91 -21.81
C ASN A 911 19.32 -9.95 -23.23
N PRO A 912 17.98 -10.02 -23.37
CA PRO A 912 17.29 -10.02 -24.68
C PRO A 912 17.60 -8.78 -25.52
N ALA A 913 17.92 -7.65 -24.89
CA ALA A 913 18.26 -6.41 -25.58
C ALA A 913 19.41 -6.64 -26.58
N ALA A 914 20.46 -7.36 -26.18
CA ALA A 914 21.61 -7.60 -27.05
C ALA A 914 21.26 -8.38 -28.33
N GLU A 915 20.30 -9.31 -28.25
CA GLU A 915 19.79 -10.07 -29.40
C GLU A 915 18.92 -9.18 -30.30
N MET A 916 17.99 -8.40 -29.72
CA MET A 916 17.18 -7.42 -30.47
C MET A 916 18.06 -6.38 -31.20
N GLN A 917 19.18 -5.98 -30.58
CA GLN A 917 20.15 -5.08 -31.22
C GLN A 917 20.82 -5.72 -32.43
N ALA A 918 21.05 -7.04 -32.41
CA ALA A 918 21.64 -7.79 -33.51
C ALA A 918 20.64 -7.97 -34.68
N GLU A 919 19.39 -8.32 -34.38
CA GLU A 919 18.32 -8.44 -35.38
C GLU A 919 18.04 -7.13 -36.10
N SER A 920 18.04 -6.03 -35.34
CA SER A 920 17.86 -4.67 -35.85
C SER A 920 18.97 -4.20 -36.80
N ARG A 921 20.05 -4.98 -36.98
CA ARG A 921 21.10 -4.69 -37.98
C ARG A 921 20.64 -4.97 -39.41
N ALA A 922 19.82 -6.01 -39.58
CA ALA A 922 19.23 -6.41 -40.85
C ALA A 922 17.82 -5.80 -41.01
N HIS A 923 17.00 -5.85 -39.95
CA HIS A 923 15.65 -5.26 -39.95
C HIS A 923 15.69 -3.76 -39.67
N ARG A 924 16.04 -2.99 -40.71
CA ARG A 924 16.23 -1.54 -40.65
C ARG A 924 15.60 -0.83 -41.84
N ILE A 925 15.32 0.47 -41.70
CA ILE A 925 14.88 1.32 -42.82
C ILE A 925 15.87 1.22 -43.98
N GLY A 926 15.37 0.83 -45.15
CA GLY A 926 16.17 0.50 -46.33
C GLY A 926 16.11 -0.99 -46.71
N GLN A 927 15.67 -1.85 -45.78
CA GLN A 927 15.37 -3.24 -46.06
C GLN A 927 14.10 -3.35 -46.93
N GLN A 928 14.21 -4.11 -48.02
CA GLN A 928 13.10 -4.38 -48.95
C GLN A 928 12.57 -5.81 -48.84
N LYS A 929 13.37 -6.73 -48.28
CA LYS A 929 13.01 -8.13 -48.12
C LYS A 929 12.49 -8.41 -46.71
N GLN A 930 11.65 -9.44 -46.59
CA GLN A 930 11.28 -9.99 -45.29
C GLN A 930 12.53 -10.50 -44.57
N VAL A 931 12.65 -10.22 -43.27
CA VAL A 931 13.79 -10.66 -42.46
C VAL A 931 13.37 -11.86 -41.62
N PHE A 932 14.13 -12.95 -41.72
CA PHE A 932 13.92 -14.18 -40.94
C PHE A 932 15.00 -14.30 -39.87
N VAL A 933 14.58 -14.52 -38.63
CA VAL A 933 15.46 -14.70 -37.47
C VAL A 933 15.32 -16.14 -36.97
N TYR A 934 16.38 -16.92 -37.10
CA TYR A 934 16.47 -18.28 -36.60
C TYR A 934 17.30 -18.31 -35.31
N ARG A 935 16.68 -18.77 -34.21
CA ARG A 935 17.35 -18.96 -32.91
C ARG A 935 17.61 -20.44 -32.70
N PHE A 936 18.88 -20.84 -32.68
CA PHE A 936 19.26 -22.24 -32.50
C PHE A 936 19.48 -22.55 -31.01
N ILE A 937 18.65 -23.44 -30.46
CA ILE A 937 18.61 -23.76 -29.04
C ILE A 937 18.82 -25.26 -28.85
N THR A 938 19.82 -25.65 -28.07
CA THR A 938 20.05 -27.09 -27.80
C THR A 938 19.05 -27.64 -26.79
N SER A 939 18.29 -28.67 -27.17
CA SER A 939 17.22 -29.30 -26.37
C SER A 939 17.74 -29.91 -25.05
N GLY A 940 16.99 -29.74 -23.95
CA GLY A 940 17.31 -30.33 -22.66
C GLY A 940 18.56 -29.75 -21.98
N THR A 941 19.00 -28.56 -22.42
CA THR A 941 20.19 -27.88 -21.89
C THR A 941 19.85 -26.61 -21.13
N ILE A 942 20.89 -25.95 -20.64
CA ILE A 942 20.81 -24.62 -20.01
C ILE A 942 20.30 -23.55 -20.99
N GLU A 943 20.49 -23.71 -22.29
CA GLU A 943 20.04 -22.73 -23.29
C GLU A 943 18.51 -22.64 -23.36
N GLU A 944 17.83 -23.78 -23.31
CA GLU A 944 16.37 -23.86 -23.25
C GLU A 944 15.83 -23.16 -21.99
N LYS A 945 16.50 -23.35 -20.85
CA LYS A 945 16.14 -22.67 -19.60
C LYS A 945 16.37 -21.16 -19.66
N ILE A 946 17.48 -20.72 -20.28
CA ILE A 946 17.72 -19.29 -20.52
C ILE A 946 16.61 -18.70 -21.37
N ARG A 947 16.19 -19.40 -22.43
CA ARG A 947 15.09 -18.95 -23.29
C ARG A 947 13.76 -18.84 -22.54
N GLN A 948 13.41 -19.84 -21.74
CA GLN A 948 12.21 -19.80 -20.90
C GLN A 948 12.23 -18.63 -19.92
N LEU A 949 13.40 -18.29 -19.34
CA LEU A 949 13.55 -17.11 -18.49
C LEU A 949 13.36 -15.80 -19.28
N GLN A 950 13.93 -15.70 -20.48
CA GLN A 950 13.72 -14.54 -21.35
C GLN A 950 12.23 -14.35 -21.69
N GLU A 951 11.52 -15.43 -22.02
CA GLU A 951 10.09 -15.39 -22.36
C GLU A 951 9.21 -14.98 -21.18
N ARG A 952 9.44 -15.55 -19.99
CA ARG A 952 8.75 -15.15 -18.76
C ARG A 952 8.94 -13.65 -18.46
N LYS A 953 10.14 -13.12 -18.67
CA LYS A 953 10.44 -11.69 -18.46
C LYS A 953 9.89 -10.80 -19.57
N SER A 954 9.90 -11.25 -20.83
CA SER A 954 9.35 -10.50 -21.97
C SER A 954 7.85 -10.29 -21.83
N ALA A 955 7.09 -11.31 -21.38
CA ALA A 955 5.66 -11.19 -21.09
C ALA A 955 5.31 -10.16 -19.99
N LEU A 956 6.27 -9.84 -19.10
CA LEU A 956 6.17 -8.78 -18.10
C LEU A 956 6.65 -7.41 -18.62
N SER A 957 7.41 -7.41 -19.73
CA SER A 957 8.14 -6.26 -20.29
C SER A 957 7.29 -5.29 -21.13
N ASP A 958 6.05 -5.63 -21.47
CA ASP A 958 5.13 -4.69 -22.15
C ASP A 958 4.80 -3.47 -21.27
N ARG A 959 5.10 -3.56 -19.98
CA ARG A 959 5.03 -2.44 -19.06
C ARG A 959 6.40 -1.76 -19.05
N PHE A 960 6.47 -0.55 -19.62
CA PHE A 960 7.53 0.49 -19.73
C PHE A 960 8.78 0.50 -18.79
N ILE A 961 8.75 -0.15 -17.62
CA ILE A 961 9.81 -0.22 -16.61
C ILE A 961 9.85 -1.68 -16.12
N THR A 962 10.79 -2.46 -16.63
CA THR A 962 11.08 -3.79 -16.08
C THR A 962 12.59 -3.92 -15.98
N GLU A 963 13.10 -4.38 -14.84
CA GLU A 963 14.52 -4.65 -14.65
C GLU A 963 14.92 -5.86 -15.50
N ASN A 964 15.97 -5.69 -16.29
CA ASN A 964 16.35 -6.58 -17.38
C ASN A 964 17.62 -7.40 -17.07
N ASP A 965 18.22 -7.29 -15.89
CA ASP A 965 19.28 -8.24 -15.49
C ASP A 965 18.61 -9.53 -14.93
N PRO A 966 18.70 -10.68 -15.63
CA PRO A 966 18.07 -11.91 -15.18
C PRO A 966 18.80 -12.54 -14.02
N LEU A 967 20.06 -12.20 -13.74
CA LEU A 967 20.90 -12.99 -12.82
C LEU A 967 20.96 -12.42 -11.39
N GLU A 968 20.88 -11.10 -11.23
CA GLU A 968 20.93 -10.46 -9.90
C GLU A 968 19.65 -10.67 -9.07
N GLN A 969 18.53 -10.96 -9.74
CA GLN A 969 17.21 -11.08 -9.13
C GLN A 969 16.76 -12.53 -8.86
N LEU A 970 17.51 -13.54 -9.35
CA LEU A 970 17.10 -14.93 -9.18
C LEU A 970 17.13 -15.32 -7.71
N THR A 971 16.02 -15.85 -7.25
CA THR A 971 15.89 -16.55 -5.98
C THR A 971 16.75 -17.81 -5.98
N ASP A 972 17.05 -18.32 -4.79
CA ASP A 972 17.81 -19.57 -4.66
C ASP A 972 17.08 -20.77 -5.31
N GLU A 973 15.75 -20.70 -5.43
CA GLU A 973 14.95 -21.69 -6.16
C GLU A 973 15.14 -21.57 -7.68
N GLU A 974 15.08 -20.37 -8.24
CA GLU A 974 15.26 -20.15 -9.69
C GLU A 974 16.67 -20.51 -10.16
N TRP A 975 17.68 -20.25 -9.34
CA TRP A 975 19.02 -20.71 -9.64
C TRP A 975 19.17 -22.25 -9.57
N LYS A 976 18.44 -22.92 -8.67
CA LYS A 976 18.37 -24.39 -8.66
C LYS A 976 17.61 -24.91 -9.87
N GLU A 977 16.57 -24.22 -10.32
CA GLU A 977 15.85 -24.55 -11.56
C GLU A 977 16.76 -24.44 -12.78
N LEU A 978 17.73 -23.50 -12.79
CA LEU A 978 18.70 -23.34 -13.88
C LEU A 978 19.68 -24.52 -14.02
N ILE A 979 20.05 -25.19 -12.92
CA ILE A 979 21.02 -26.30 -12.92
C ILE A 979 20.26 -27.63 -12.90
#